data_AF-A0A4V2G9U2-F1
#
_entry.id   AF-A0A4V2G9U2-F1
#
_cell.length_a   1.000
_cell.length_b   1.000
_cell.length_c   1.000
_cell.angle_alpha   90.00
_cell.angle_beta   90.00
_cell.angle_gamma   90.00
#
_symmetry.space_group_name_H-M   'P 1'
#
loop_
_entity.id
_entity.type
_entity.pdbx_description
1 polymer ?
#
loop_
_entity_poly.entity_id
_entity_poly.type
_entity_poly.pdbx_seq_one_letter_code
_entity_poly.pdbx_strand_id
1 'polypeptide(L)'
;MPLPTRPLVAGATALALILSTTAGAAHALPDAEAESPPESASAQVPQIPEGPDNPEATLTRLTGQTSQDVVSLAAVPEEPVVISVSWSGDDPHAEYRSLSGGAWSGWEPLPDDPHVSGDGETFTAEPVAVVDAARIEIRPTADGVGSDALDVEALSSPVTDVDRAITQDGPAEMYSSTADSVLNEVIPRESWGAAPPVCDLGNAKRKHATIIHHTAGANSYAAAQVPSLLRSIQQFHMGLDPTWCDIGYHMLVDRFGNIYEGRGGGVAPARIATHAAGWNGDTFGISLMGNYSQAAPQADALSSLSKLAGWQAAYWGYDPTDFVTLTAGGGGRFDAGEKVTLPRVLGHRDVGYTECPGHNLYSRLGDIRHGAREHMRYEVAGHTIGASRVAGDTRYTTAIAASQRSHPYGADTVYIATGGDFADALVAAPAAAHADAALLLTKPGYVPGNVLQEIKRLSPRRAVIVGGTAAVSASAADQIGKVVPSVVRRGGETRYNTARNVARGAFSSTARAYIATGENYPDALSASAVAAYHDAPVLLARGSRSAISPATDAALEDLGVSKVVLAGGTAVISPGVESSLAAYAPWRVAGADRYATSRLLNKYLLPKSTQVFFATGGDFPDALSGAALAAAKGSPLYLARPRCVPLQMRSDIFESSVRSATLVGGSAVISSAVARLEPCL
;
A
#
# COMPACT_ATOMS: atom_id res chain seq x y z
N MET A 1 26.69 -58.54 3.27
CA MET A 1 27.07 -57.56 4.31
C MET A 1 28.55 -57.73 4.60
N PRO A 2 29.32 -56.69 4.95
CA PRO A 2 29.01 -55.25 4.91
C PRO A 2 29.98 -54.41 4.02
N LEU A 3 29.77 -53.10 3.99
CA LEU A 3 30.69 -52.02 3.56
C LEU A 3 31.37 -51.42 4.82
N PRO A 4 32.22 -50.35 4.82
CA PRO A 4 32.68 -49.40 3.76
C PRO A 4 34.21 -49.55 3.47
N THR A 5 35.09 -48.61 3.05
CA THR A 5 35.20 -47.12 3.04
C THR A 5 35.98 -46.59 1.80
N ARG A 6 36.45 -45.32 1.87
CA ARG A 6 37.38 -44.62 0.96
C ARG A 6 38.47 -43.90 1.80
N PRO A 7 39.55 -43.38 1.17
CA PRO A 7 39.66 -41.91 1.09
C PRO A 7 40.15 -41.37 -0.29
N LEU A 8 40.42 -40.06 -0.40
CA LEU A 8 40.81 -39.33 -1.62
C LEU A 8 42.32 -39.07 -1.74
N VAL A 9 42.78 -38.81 -2.97
CA VAL A 9 43.94 -37.94 -3.31
C VAL A 9 43.59 -37.16 -4.60
N ALA A 10 44.21 -35.99 -4.85
CA ALA A 10 43.91 -35.08 -5.95
C ALA A 10 45.15 -34.73 -6.82
N GLY A 11 44.92 -34.04 -7.96
CA GLY A 11 45.95 -33.19 -8.59
C GLY A 11 46.11 -33.31 -10.12
N ALA A 12 45.90 -32.20 -10.84
CA ALA A 12 46.56 -31.84 -12.11
C ALA A 12 46.26 -30.36 -12.47
N THR A 13 47.21 -29.68 -13.11
CA THR A 13 47.09 -28.27 -13.56
C THR A 13 47.51 -28.09 -15.02
N ALA A 14 46.75 -27.29 -15.78
CA ALA A 14 47.16 -26.68 -17.05
C ALA A 14 46.43 -25.32 -17.16
N LEU A 15 47.09 -24.17 -17.12
CA LEU A 15 48.00 -23.55 -18.11
C LEU A 15 47.21 -22.78 -19.19
N ALA A 16 47.23 -21.45 -19.09
CA ALA A 16 46.59 -20.54 -20.05
C ALA A 16 47.52 -20.16 -21.20
N LEU A 17 46.95 -19.81 -22.35
CA LEU A 17 47.67 -19.24 -23.50
C LEU A 17 46.96 -17.98 -24.00
N ILE A 18 47.70 -16.91 -24.25
CA ILE A 18 47.18 -15.62 -24.70
C ILE A 18 47.49 -15.46 -26.18
N LEU A 19 46.48 -15.08 -26.97
CA LEU A 19 46.64 -14.55 -28.33
C LEU A 19 45.54 -13.52 -28.58
N SER A 20 45.94 -12.34 -29.06
CA SER A 20 45.08 -11.16 -29.17
C SER A 20 45.00 -10.65 -30.62
N THR A 21 43.77 -10.46 -31.11
CA THR A 21 43.45 -9.67 -32.29
C THR A 21 42.17 -8.87 -32.05
N THR A 22 41.98 -7.78 -32.81
CA THR A 22 41.02 -6.71 -32.50
C THR A 22 39.98 -6.52 -33.60
N ALA A 23 38.71 -6.27 -33.23
CA ALA A 23 37.81 -5.23 -33.78
C ALA A 23 36.33 -5.51 -33.42
N GLY A 24 35.50 -4.45 -33.41
CA GLY A 24 34.04 -4.56 -33.50
C GLY A 24 33.27 -4.43 -32.18
N ALA A 25 33.16 -3.21 -31.65
CA ALA A 25 32.33 -2.94 -30.48
C ALA A 25 30.83 -2.79 -30.87
N ALA A 26 30.03 -3.79 -30.53
CA ALA A 26 28.58 -3.66 -30.40
C ALA A 26 28.23 -3.72 -28.90
N HIS A 27 27.32 -2.87 -28.42
CA HIS A 27 26.86 -2.92 -27.03
C HIS A 27 25.91 -4.10 -26.85
N ALA A 28 26.41 -5.20 -26.28
CA ALA A 28 25.56 -6.27 -25.76
C ALA A 28 24.90 -5.80 -24.45
N LEU A 29 23.58 -5.98 -24.34
CA LEU A 29 22.90 -5.96 -23.05
C LEU A 29 23.18 -7.30 -22.35
N PRO A 30 23.31 -7.34 -21.00
CA PRO A 30 23.61 -8.57 -20.28
C PRO A 30 22.43 -9.54 -20.31
N ASP A 31 22.73 -10.83 -20.47
CA ASP A 31 21.74 -11.90 -20.31
C ASP A 31 21.21 -11.93 -18.87
N ALA A 32 19.88 -11.94 -18.73
CA ALA A 32 19.21 -12.10 -17.45
C ALA A 32 18.94 -13.59 -17.19
N GLU A 33 19.69 -14.20 -16.27
CA GLU A 33 19.40 -15.55 -15.79
C GLU A 33 18.01 -15.62 -15.13
N ALA A 34 17.39 -16.80 -15.16
CA ALA A 34 16.01 -16.97 -14.75
C ALA A 34 15.85 -17.10 -13.23
N GLU A 35 15.74 -15.97 -12.53
CA GLU A 35 15.29 -15.97 -11.14
C GLU A 35 13.88 -16.56 -10.99
N SER A 36 13.70 -17.30 -9.88
CA SER A 36 12.39 -17.72 -9.37
C SER A 36 11.53 -16.50 -9.00
N PRO A 37 10.19 -16.60 -8.97
CA PRO A 37 9.36 -15.52 -8.44
C PRO A 37 9.78 -15.24 -6.98
N PRO A 38 10.05 -13.97 -6.61
CA PRO A 38 10.42 -13.64 -5.24
C PRO A 38 9.26 -13.95 -4.28
N GLU A 39 9.61 -14.29 -3.04
CA GLU A 39 8.64 -14.27 -1.94
C GLU A 39 7.97 -12.88 -1.87
N SER A 40 6.74 -12.86 -1.34
CA SER A 40 5.92 -11.65 -1.32
C SER A 40 6.67 -10.50 -0.67
N ALA A 41 7.07 -9.52 -1.49
CA ALA A 41 7.87 -8.39 -1.04
C ALA A 41 7.17 -7.69 0.13
N SER A 42 7.74 -7.86 1.32
CA SER A 42 7.42 -7.07 2.50
C SER A 42 7.45 -5.61 2.11
N ALA A 43 6.42 -4.85 2.47
CA ALA A 43 6.45 -3.41 2.30
C ALA A 43 7.66 -2.88 3.07
N GLN A 44 8.65 -2.35 2.35
CA GLN A 44 9.84 -1.79 2.99
C GLN A 44 9.40 -0.65 3.90
N VAL A 45 9.41 -0.91 5.20
CA VAL A 45 9.29 0.09 6.24
C VAL A 45 10.32 1.18 5.92
N PRO A 46 9.98 2.48 6.00
CA PRO A 46 10.98 3.54 5.87
C PRO A 46 12.17 3.23 6.77
N GLN A 47 13.40 3.39 6.27
CA GLN A 47 14.56 3.17 7.14
C GLN A 47 14.58 4.26 8.21
N ILE A 48 14.16 3.87 9.42
CA ILE A 48 14.16 4.72 10.60
C ILE A 48 15.63 4.85 11.04
N PRO A 49 16.15 6.07 11.24
CA PRO A 49 17.49 6.29 11.79
C PRO A 49 17.68 5.66 13.17
N GLU A 50 18.93 5.41 13.55
CA GLU A 50 19.25 5.01 14.93
C GLU A 50 19.11 6.22 15.87
N GLY A 51 18.39 6.02 16.98
CA GLY A 51 18.12 7.04 17.99
C GLY A 51 19.28 7.25 18.97
N PRO A 52 19.15 8.24 19.88
CA PRO A 52 20.15 8.44 20.93
C PRO A 52 20.12 7.28 21.94
N ASP A 53 21.29 6.70 22.22
CA ASP A 53 21.46 5.74 23.31
C ASP A 53 20.98 6.35 24.64
N ASN A 54 19.93 5.76 25.24
CA ASN A 54 19.34 6.20 26.51
C ASN A 54 19.54 5.12 27.62
N PRO A 55 20.79 4.77 27.99
CA PRO A 55 21.07 3.64 28.89
C PRO A 55 20.60 3.88 30.33
N GLU A 56 20.35 5.13 30.71
CA GLU A 56 19.84 5.50 32.03
C GLU A 56 18.36 5.11 32.23
N ALA A 57 17.61 4.89 31.16
CA ALA A 57 16.16 4.60 31.17
C ALA A 57 15.77 3.19 31.67
N THR A 58 16.61 2.55 32.49
CA THR A 58 16.46 1.15 32.93
C THR A 58 15.19 0.97 33.77
N LEU A 59 14.33 0.04 33.34
CA LEU A 59 13.11 -0.35 34.03
C LEU A 59 13.42 -1.07 35.35
N THR A 60 12.73 -0.67 36.42
CA THR A 60 12.85 -1.25 37.76
C THR A 60 11.50 -1.81 38.20
N ARG A 61 11.44 -3.12 38.47
CA ARG A 61 10.27 -3.74 39.12
C ARG A 61 10.30 -3.42 40.61
N LEU A 62 9.22 -2.84 41.12
CA LEU A 62 9.05 -2.48 42.53
C LEU A 62 8.53 -3.70 43.31
N THR A 63 9.04 -3.93 44.52
CA THR A 63 8.57 -5.01 45.40
C THR A 63 7.53 -4.49 46.38
N GLY A 64 6.33 -5.07 46.36
CA GLY A 64 5.28 -4.78 47.33
C GLY A 64 5.58 -5.31 48.73
N GLN A 65 5.21 -4.54 49.75
CA GLN A 65 5.08 -5.02 51.12
C GLN A 65 3.60 -5.35 51.38
N THR A 66 3.26 -6.64 51.26
CA THR A 66 1.90 -7.14 51.52
C THR A 66 1.63 -7.20 53.02
N SER A 67 0.47 -6.69 53.42
CA SER A 67 -0.11 -6.80 54.76
C SER A 67 -1.38 -7.66 54.70
N GLN A 68 -2.26 -7.59 55.69
CA GLN A 68 -3.59 -8.20 55.60
C GLN A 68 -4.52 -7.38 54.67
N ASP A 69 -4.44 -6.04 54.77
CA ASP A 69 -5.44 -5.13 54.20
C ASP A 69 -4.96 -4.39 52.94
N VAL A 70 -3.65 -4.24 52.74
CA VAL A 70 -3.03 -3.54 51.60
C VAL A 70 -1.71 -4.18 51.12
N VAL A 71 -1.44 -4.09 49.83
CA VAL A 71 -0.08 -4.15 49.27
C VAL A 71 0.48 -2.73 49.19
N SER A 72 1.59 -2.44 49.88
CA SER A 72 2.26 -1.14 49.87
C SER A 72 3.52 -1.15 49.01
N LEU A 73 3.54 -0.36 47.94
CA LEU A 73 4.71 -0.11 47.09
C LEU A 73 5.42 1.18 47.50
N ALA A 74 6.75 1.13 47.65
CA ALA A 74 7.58 2.34 47.74
C ALA A 74 7.91 2.83 46.31
N ALA A 75 7.74 4.13 46.06
CA ALA A 75 7.95 4.74 44.75
C ALA A 75 8.86 5.98 44.87
N VAL A 76 9.52 6.34 43.77
CA VAL A 76 10.37 7.52 43.69
C VAL A 76 9.52 8.68 43.15
N PRO A 77 9.37 9.81 43.89
CA PRO A 77 8.70 10.99 43.35
C PRO A 77 9.32 11.45 42.03
N GLU A 78 8.51 12.03 41.15
CA GLU A 78 8.83 12.40 39.75
C GLU A 78 8.98 11.20 38.78
N GLU A 79 9.33 9.99 39.24
CA GLU A 79 9.22 8.78 38.41
C GLU A 79 7.76 8.30 38.30
N PRO A 80 7.26 8.00 37.09
CA PRO A 80 5.94 7.41 36.92
C PRO A 80 6.00 5.89 37.11
N VAL A 81 5.07 5.35 37.89
CA VAL A 81 4.91 3.92 38.12
C VAL A 81 3.68 3.42 37.38
N VAL A 82 3.84 2.38 36.55
CA VAL A 82 2.70 1.62 36.03
C VAL A 82 2.45 0.45 36.97
N ILE A 83 1.26 0.39 37.55
CA ILE A 83 0.81 -0.76 38.36
C ILE A 83 -0.15 -1.63 37.56
N SER A 84 -0.12 -2.93 37.83
CA SER A 84 -1.10 -3.91 37.38
C SER A 84 -1.47 -4.81 38.55
N VAL A 85 -2.70 -5.32 38.53
CA VAL A 85 -3.20 -6.26 39.53
C VAL A 85 -3.86 -7.42 38.82
N SER A 86 -3.49 -8.63 39.23
CA SER A 86 -4.06 -9.87 38.73
C SER A 86 -4.56 -10.76 39.87
N TRP A 87 -5.58 -11.57 39.59
CA TRP A 87 -6.25 -12.45 40.55
C TRP A 87 -6.80 -13.69 39.84
N SER A 88 -7.19 -14.70 40.63
CA SER A 88 -7.83 -15.93 40.12
C SER A 88 -9.08 -16.24 40.93
N GLY A 89 -10.15 -16.68 40.26
CA GLY A 89 -11.46 -16.93 40.87
C GLY A 89 -12.41 -15.72 40.76
N ASP A 90 -13.22 -15.49 41.80
CA ASP A 90 -14.17 -14.38 41.86
C ASP A 90 -13.45 -13.02 41.90
N ASP A 91 -14.12 -11.98 41.38
CA ASP A 91 -13.57 -10.61 41.33
C ASP A 91 -13.41 -10.00 42.74
N PRO A 92 -12.18 -9.62 43.16
CA PRO A 92 -11.92 -9.03 44.47
C PRO A 92 -12.26 -7.53 44.54
N HIS A 93 -12.64 -6.91 43.41
CA HIS A 93 -12.92 -5.48 43.21
C HIS A 93 -11.81 -4.60 43.81
N ALA A 94 -10.66 -4.55 43.15
CA ALA A 94 -9.47 -3.88 43.68
C ALA A 94 -9.45 -2.36 43.44
N GLU A 95 -8.95 -1.61 44.42
CA GLU A 95 -8.76 -0.15 44.37
C GLU A 95 -7.35 0.24 44.83
N TYR A 96 -6.87 1.39 44.37
CA TYR A 96 -5.53 1.92 44.65
C TYR A 96 -5.59 3.34 45.20
N ARG A 97 -4.51 3.78 45.86
CA ARG A 97 -4.28 5.18 46.26
C ARG A 97 -2.80 5.53 46.24
N SER A 98 -2.47 6.81 46.11
CA SER A 98 -1.10 7.32 46.08
C SER A 98 -0.82 8.35 47.18
N LEU A 99 0.41 8.38 47.67
CA LEU A 99 0.92 9.37 48.62
C LEU A 99 1.79 10.38 47.85
N SER A 100 1.26 11.58 47.60
CA SER A 100 1.98 12.66 46.89
C SER A 100 1.96 13.95 47.71
N GLY A 101 3.05 14.73 47.69
CA GLY A 101 3.19 15.97 48.47
C GLY A 101 3.04 15.81 50.00
N GLY A 102 3.05 14.58 50.52
CA GLY A 102 2.77 14.27 51.93
C GLY A 102 1.29 14.02 52.26
N ALA A 103 0.39 14.01 51.27
CA ALA A 103 -1.02 13.68 51.41
C ALA A 103 -1.39 12.42 50.62
N TRP A 104 -2.28 11.59 51.17
CA TRP A 104 -2.89 10.48 50.42
C TRP A 104 -4.01 11.01 49.53
N SER A 105 -4.14 10.43 48.33
CA SER A 105 -5.36 10.55 47.51
C SER A 105 -6.56 9.90 48.20
N GLY A 106 -7.75 10.06 47.60
CA GLY A 106 -8.82 9.09 47.82
C GLY A 106 -8.40 7.70 47.33
N TRP A 107 -9.18 6.68 47.68
CA TRP A 107 -9.11 5.42 46.96
C TRP A 107 -9.83 5.58 45.61
N GLU A 108 -9.26 5.00 44.57
CA GLU A 108 -9.77 4.97 43.20
C GLU A 108 -9.86 3.51 42.74
N PRO A 109 -10.98 3.05 42.15
CA PRO A 109 -11.07 1.70 41.62
C PRO A 109 -10.08 1.49 40.48
N LEU A 110 -9.60 0.26 40.33
CA LEU A 110 -8.95 -0.18 39.09
C LEU A 110 -10.00 -0.37 37.98
N PRO A 111 -9.60 -0.52 36.71
CA PRO A 111 -10.55 -0.75 35.62
C PRO A 111 -11.27 -2.10 35.74
N ASP A 112 -12.61 -2.08 35.74
CA ASP A 112 -13.50 -3.24 35.86
C ASP A 112 -13.58 -4.11 34.57
N ASP A 113 -12.61 -3.99 33.65
CA ASP A 113 -12.54 -4.68 32.36
C ASP A 113 -11.25 -5.51 32.17
N PRO A 114 -10.98 -6.49 33.04
CA PRO A 114 -9.72 -7.23 33.03
C PRO A 114 -9.52 -8.08 31.77
N HIS A 115 -8.26 -8.16 31.34
CA HIS A 115 -7.80 -9.18 30.40
C HIS A 115 -7.87 -10.57 31.06
N VAL A 116 -8.35 -11.57 30.31
CA VAL A 116 -8.40 -12.97 30.74
C VAL A 116 -7.24 -13.73 30.12
N SER A 117 -6.46 -14.44 30.93
CA SER A 117 -5.35 -15.29 30.48
C SER A 117 -5.82 -16.44 29.59
N GLY A 118 -4.89 -17.00 28.80
CA GLY A 118 -5.18 -18.09 27.86
C GLY A 118 -5.62 -19.44 28.47
N ASP A 119 -5.59 -19.56 29.79
CA ASP A 119 -6.16 -20.68 30.56
C ASP A 119 -7.62 -20.44 30.98
N GLY A 120 -8.09 -19.20 31.01
CA GLY A 120 -9.42 -18.81 31.47
C GLY A 120 -9.60 -18.69 32.99
N GLU A 121 -8.52 -18.79 33.78
CA GLU A 121 -8.58 -18.81 35.26
C GLU A 121 -7.94 -17.60 35.95
N THR A 122 -7.12 -16.81 35.24
CA THR A 122 -6.51 -15.57 35.76
C THR A 122 -7.06 -14.34 35.03
N PHE A 123 -7.30 -13.29 35.82
CA PHE A 123 -7.79 -11.99 35.37
C PHE A 123 -6.75 -10.93 35.71
N THR A 124 -6.52 -9.97 34.81
CA THR A 124 -5.54 -8.90 34.97
C THR A 124 -6.16 -7.57 34.58
N ALA A 125 -6.24 -6.61 35.51
CA ALA A 125 -6.79 -5.28 35.24
C ALA A 125 -5.91 -4.48 34.23
N GLU A 126 -6.54 -3.58 33.47
CA GLU A 126 -5.83 -2.67 32.55
C GLU A 126 -4.79 -1.80 33.32
N PRO A 127 -3.53 -1.67 32.84
CA PRO A 127 -2.45 -1.05 33.59
C PRO A 127 -2.70 0.41 33.95
N VAL A 128 -2.56 0.74 35.24
CA VAL A 128 -2.82 2.07 35.77
C VAL A 128 -1.52 2.85 35.91
N ALA A 129 -1.42 3.96 35.18
CA ALA A 129 -0.35 4.94 35.32
C ALA A 129 -0.54 5.80 36.59
N VAL A 130 0.40 5.71 37.53
CA VAL A 130 0.46 6.52 38.76
C VAL A 130 1.69 7.41 38.70
N VAL A 131 1.54 8.70 38.99
CA VAL A 131 2.64 9.68 38.91
C VAL A 131 2.83 10.45 40.21
N ASP A 132 4.04 11.00 40.38
CA ASP A 132 4.44 11.89 41.48
C ASP A 132 4.24 11.30 42.89
N ALA A 133 4.23 9.97 42.99
CA ALA A 133 3.96 9.22 44.20
C ALA A 133 5.25 8.85 44.96
N ALA A 134 5.27 9.10 46.27
CA ALA A 134 6.28 8.56 47.18
C ALA A 134 5.91 7.16 47.72
N ARG A 135 4.65 6.76 47.58
CA ARG A 135 4.11 5.47 47.98
C ARG A 135 2.79 5.20 47.25
N ILE A 136 2.48 3.94 46.98
CA ILE A 136 1.21 3.49 46.41
C ILE A 136 0.69 2.36 47.30
N GLU A 137 -0.60 2.36 47.59
CA GLU A 137 -1.28 1.24 48.28
C GLU A 137 -2.39 0.69 47.40
N ILE A 138 -2.54 -0.63 47.37
CA ILE A 138 -3.55 -1.37 46.61
C ILE A 138 -4.28 -2.31 47.58
N ARG A 139 -5.61 -2.45 47.45
CA ARG A 139 -6.41 -3.40 48.24
C ARG A 139 -7.59 -3.98 47.47
N PRO A 140 -8.08 -5.18 47.83
CA PRO A 140 -9.43 -5.63 47.46
C PRO A 140 -10.50 -4.83 48.20
N THR A 141 -11.74 -4.85 47.70
CA THR A 141 -12.92 -4.30 48.40
C THR A 141 -14.02 -5.33 48.64
N ALA A 142 -13.93 -6.53 48.05
CA ALA A 142 -14.85 -7.63 48.29
C ALA A 142 -14.81 -8.13 49.76
N ASP A 143 -15.99 -8.38 50.33
CA ASP A 143 -16.16 -8.74 51.75
C ASP A 143 -15.37 -10.01 52.14
N GLY A 144 -14.36 -9.84 53.00
CA GLY A 144 -13.54 -10.92 53.54
C GLY A 144 -12.34 -11.34 52.68
N VAL A 145 -12.08 -10.66 51.56
CA VAL A 145 -10.88 -10.88 50.74
C VAL A 145 -9.69 -10.08 51.31
N GLY A 146 -8.54 -10.74 51.47
CA GLY A 146 -7.29 -10.12 51.92
C GLY A 146 -6.41 -9.67 50.76
N SER A 147 -5.43 -8.78 51.01
CA SER A 147 -4.50 -8.31 49.98
C SER A 147 -3.49 -9.38 49.49
N ASP A 148 -3.55 -10.59 50.03
CA ASP A 148 -2.87 -11.79 49.55
C ASP A 148 -3.59 -12.50 48.39
N ALA A 149 -4.85 -12.13 48.09
CA ALA A 149 -5.56 -12.57 46.90
C ALA A 149 -5.20 -11.77 45.62
N LEU A 150 -4.33 -10.76 45.75
CA LEU A 150 -3.89 -9.90 44.65
C LEU A 150 -2.41 -10.16 44.35
N ASP A 151 -2.10 -10.55 43.11
CA ASP A 151 -0.75 -10.43 42.57
C ASP A 151 -0.57 -9.02 42.00
N VAL A 152 0.53 -8.34 42.36
CA VAL A 152 0.72 -6.91 42.11
C VAL A 152 2.08 -6.67 41.47
N GLU A 153 2.07 -6.49 40.15
CA GLU A 153 3.23 -6.07 39.37
C GLU A 153 3.28 -4.55 39.28
N ALA A 154 4.46 -3.97 39.51
CA ALA A 154 4.67 -2.53 39.41
C ALA A 154 6.03 -2.21 38.79
N LEU A 155 6.04 -1.34 37.78
CA LEU A 155 7.20 -0.97 36.98
C LEU A 155 7.43 0.55 37.02
N SER A 156 8.61 0.96 37.47
CA SER A 156 9.11 2.34 37.34
C SER A 156 10.15 2.43 36.21
N SER A 157 10.25 3.58 35.55
CA SER A 157 11.40 3.94 34.70
C SER A 157 11.78 5.39 34.99
N PRO A 158 13.07 5.73 35.16
CA PRO A 158 13.47 7.09 35.46
C PRO A 158 13.18 8.02 34.27
N VAL A 159 12.96 9.30 34.59
CA VAL A 159 12.77 10.37 33.59
C VAL A 159 14.12 11.00 33.27
N THR A 160 14.69 10.67 32.11
CA THR A 160 16.05 11.07 31.73
C THR A 160 16.07 12.44 31.03
N ASP A 161 17.26 13.03 30.81
CA ASP A 161 17.38 14.27 30.03
C ASP A 161 17.00 14.07 28.55
N VAL A 162 17.12 12.84 28.03
CA VAL A 162 16.64 12.48 26.68
C VAL A 162 15.11 12.57 26.62
N ASP A 163 14.41 12.05 27.64
CA ASP A 163 12.95 12.13 27.73
C ASP A 163 12.45 13.59 27.82
N ARG A 164 13.22 14.44 28.52
CA ARG A 164 12.98 15.89 28.59
C ARG A 164 13.22 16.61 27.26
N ALA A 165 14.25 16.25 26.50
CA ALA A 165 14.54 16.86 25.20
C ALA A 165 13.45 16.53 24.15
N ILE A 166 13.11 15.24 24.01
CA ILE A 166 12.07 14.75 23.08
C ILE A 166 10.74 15.47 23.25
N THR A 167 10.41 15.86 24.48
CA THR A 167 9.13 16.48 24.85
C THR A 167 9.19 18.02 24.92
N GLN A 168 10.33 18.62 24.58
CA GLN A 168 10.53 20.08 24.46
C GLN A 168 10.85 20.50 23.02
N ASP A 169 11.73 19.76 22.34
CA ASP A 169 12.15 20.06 20.97
C ASP A 169 11.16 19.56 19.90
N GLY A 170 10.30 18.60 20.28
CA GLY A 170 9.31 17.97 19.39
C GLY A 170 9.89 16.85 18.52
N PRO A 171 9.09 16.28 17.60
CA PRO A 171 9.56 15.27 16.66
C PRO A 171 10.57 15.89 15.69
N ALA A 172 11.77 15.29 15.60
CA ALA A 172 12.76 15.67 14.61
C ALA A 172 12.26 15.34 13.18
N GLU A 173 12.71 16.07 12.16
CA GLU A 173 12.41 15.81 10.74
C GLU A 173 13.05 14.48 10.26
N MET A 174 12.46 13.35 10.66
CA MET A 174 13.09 12.03 10.54
C MET A 174 12.48 11.16 9.44
N TYR A 175 11.16 11.23 9.24
CA TYR A 175 10.44 10.46 8.22
C TYR A 175 10.49 11.15 6.84
N SER A 176 11.58 10.96 6.10
CA SER A 176 11.82 11.59 4.79
C SER A 176 10.89 11.10 3.64
N SER A 177 9.59 11.39 3.70
CA SER A 177 8.69 11.30 2.54
C SER A 177 7.48 12.27 2.63
N THR A 178 7.58 13.38 1.89
CA THR A 178 6.65 14.54 1.84
C THR A 178 6.64 15.39 3.12
N ALA A 179 6.62 16.71 2.96
CA ALA A 179 6.80 17.65 4.09
C ALA A 179 5.53 17.85 4.95
N ASP A 180 4.38 17.39 4.47
CA ASP A 180 3.05 17.76 4.98
C ASP A 180 2.26 16.59 5.62
N SER A 181 2.88 15.42 5.82
CA SER A 181 2.19 14.23 6.35
C SER A 181 2.31 14.10 7.87
N VAL A 182 1.27 13.55 8.52
CA VAL A 182 1.26 13.29 9.99
C VAL A 182 2.41 12.41 10.45
N LEU A 183 3.00 11.58 9.57
CA LEU A 183 4.17 10.79 9.92
C LEU A 183 5.37 11.63 10.36
N ASN A 184 5.48 12.88 9.89
CA ASN A 184 6.53 13.81 10.33
C ASN A 184 6.32 14.30 11.77
N GLU A 185 5.13 14.10 12.34
CA GLU A 185 4.77 14.44 13.71
C GLU A 185 4.95 13.27 14.69
N VAL A 186 5.35 12.08 14.19
CA VAL A 186 5.52 10.87 15.01
C VAL A 186 6.89 10.86 15.66
N ILE A 187 6.92 10.80 16.99
CA ILE A 187 8.10 10.48 17.78
C ILE A 187 8.36 8.97 17.63
N PRO A 188 9.51 8.56 17.06
CA PRO A 188 9.75 7.18 16.70
C PRO A 188 10.22 6.34 17.90
N ARG A 189 10.20 5.02 17.75
CA ARG A 189 10.43 4.04 18.83
C ARG A 189 11.81 4.16 19.49
N GLU A 190 12.86 4.31 18.70
CA GLU A 190 14.23 4.44 19.20
C GLU A 190 14.49 5.78 19.90
N SER A 191 13.66 6.81 19.68
CA SER A 191 13.74 8.04 20.47
C SER A 191 13.27 7.83 21.92
N TRP A 192 12.09 7.23 22.13
CA TRP A 192 11.57 7.01 23.50
C TRP A 192 12.19 5.80 24.23
N GLY A 193 13.12 5.08 23.59
CA GLY A 193 13.85 3.95 24.17
C GLY A 193 13.06 2.64 24.16
N ALA A 194 12.28 2.39 23.11
CA ALA A 194 11.47 1.17 22.98
C ALA A 194 12.34 -0.10 22.85
N ALA A 195 11.96 -1.15 23.56
CA ALA A 195 12.47 -2.50 23.34
C ALA A 195 12.09 -3.02 21.92
N PRO A 196 12.88 -3.93 21.33
CA PRO A 196 12.48 -4.61 20.09
C PRO A 196 11.30 -5.58 20.35
N PRO A 197 10.38 -5.77 19.40
CA PRO A 197 9.31 -6.77 19.52
C PRO A 197 9.85 -8.20 19.66
N VAL A 198 9.20 -9.03 20.48
CA VAL A 198 9.63 -10.42 20.75
C VAL A 198 9.06 -11.48 19.80
N CYS A 199 8.26 -11.10 18.81
CA CYS A 199 7.83 -11.98 17.71
C CYS A 199 7.58 -11.21 16.40
N ASP A 200 7.39 -11.92 15.28
CA ASP A 200 6.91 -11.28 14.04
C ASP A 200 5.47 -10.81 14.21
N LEU A 201 5.26 -9.52 13.96
CA LEU A 201 4.00 -8.82 14.14
C LEU A 201 3.09 -8.92 12.90
N GLY A 202 3.60 -9.41 11.77
CA GLY A 202 2.82 -9.64 10.54
C GLY A 202 2.23 -8.37 9.89
N ASN A 203 1.53 -8.56 8.77
CA ASN A 203 0.85 -7.48 8.05
C ASN A 203 -0.53 -7.92 7.53
N ALA A 204 -1.51 -7.04 7.68
CA ALA A 204 -2.86 -7.16 7.16
C ALA A 204 -2.89 -6.91 5.65
N LYS A 205 -3.84 -7.56 4.96
CA LYS A 205 -4.08 -7.31 3.52
C LYS A 205 -4.79 -5.97 3.27
N ARG A 206 -5.52 -5.47 4.28
CA ARG A 206 -6.21 -4.17 4.30
C ARG A 206 -6.60 -3.81 5.73
N LYS A 207 -6.55 -2.53 6.10
CA LYS A 207 -7.32 -2.00 7.24
C LYS A 207 -8.59 -1.29 6.73
N HIS A 208 -9.65 -1.39 7.52
CA HIS A 208 -11.02 -1.03 7.18
C HIS A 208 -11.61 0.06 8.08
N ALA A 209 -11.12 0.18 9.32
CA ALA A 209 -11.55 1.17 10.31
C ALA A 209 -10.44 1.47 11.34
N THR A 210 -10.61 2.54 12.13
CA THR A 210 -9.70 2.96 13.20
C THR A 210 -10.38 2.88 14.55
N ILE A 211 -9.82 2.11 15.51
CA ILE A 211 -10.35 2.02 16.88
C ILE A 211 -9.62 3.02 17.77
N ILE A 212 -10.36 3.83 18.50
CA ILE A 212 -9.86 4.76 19.51
C ILE A 212 -9.97 4.12 20.89
N HIS A 213 -8.87 4.17 21.64
CA HIS A 213 -8.69 3.64 22.98
C HIS A 213 -8.25 4.75 23.94
N HIS A 214 -8.16 4.44 25.23
CA HIS A 214 -7.34 5.20 26.17
C HIS A 214 -6.36 4.29 26.92
N THR A 215 -5.58 4.83 27.85
CA THR A 215 -4.93 4.05 28.91
C THR A 215 -5.59 4.38 30.25
N ALA A 216 -5.49 3.50 31.23
CA ALA A 216 -5.93 3.83 32.59
C ALA A 216 -4.92 4.75 33.32
N GLY A 217 -5.32 5.23 34.50
CA GLY A 217 -4.49 6.07 35.38
C GLY A 217 -4.49 7.57 35.05
N ALA A 218 -3.54 8.27 35.66
CA ALA A 218 -3.56 9.72 35.84
C ALA A 218 -3.52 10.52 34.52
N ASN A 219 -4.17 11.68 34.51
CA ASN A 219 -4.01 12.73 33.48
C ASN A 219 -3.16 13.92 33.95
N SER A 220 -2.58 13.86 35.16
CA SER A 220 -1.74 14.92 35.73
C SER A 220 -0.31 14.95 35.16
N TYR A 221 0.17 13.84 34.57
CA TYR A 221 1.55 13.64 34.15
C TYR A 221 2.14 14.81 33.34
N ALA A 222 3.42 15.08 33.55
CA ALA A 222 4.21 16.00 32.74
C ALA A 222 4.60 15.36 31.40
N ALA A 223 4.88 16.17 30.37
CA ALA A 223 5.25 15.65 29.05
C ALA A 223 6.50 14.75 29.12
N ALA A 224 7.52 15.16 29.89
CA ALA A 224 8.75 14.37 30.10
C ALA A 224 8.51 12.98 30.74
N GLN A 225 7.40 12.76 31.45
CA GLN A 225 7.07 11.43 32.00
C GLN A 225 6.52 10.47 30.94
N VAL A 226 6.14 10.95 29.75
CA VAL A 226 5.49 10.14 28.70
C VAL A 226 6.40 9.04 28.13
N PRO A 227 7.68 9.30 27.74
CA PRO A 227 8.59 8.23 27.32
C PRO A 227 8.79 7.13 28.37
N SER A 228 8.88 7.50 29.65
CA SER A 228 8.95 6.55 30.77
C SER A 228 7.68 5.69 30.88
N LEU A 229 6.50 6.32 30.83
CA LEU A 229 5.21 5.62 30.81
C LEU A 229 5.11 4.64 29.62
N LEU A 230 5.58 5.03 28.43
CA LEU A 230 5.58 4.15 27.24
C LEU A 230 6.48 2.92 27.44
N ARG A 231 7.67 3.07 28.03
CA ARG A 231 8.57 1.94 28.37
C ARG A 231 7.92 0.98 29.38
N SER A 232 7.32 1.51 30.45
CA SER A 232 6.63 0.67 31.45
C SER A 232 5.39 -0.02 30.87
N ILE A 233 4.59 0.67 30.04
CA ILE A 233 3.45 0.09 29.32
C ILE A 233 3.92 -0.98 28.31
N GLN A 234 5.04 -0.79 27.63
CA GLN A 234 5.62 -1.81 26.75
C GLN A 234 6.02 -3.07 27.50
N GLN A 235 6.78 -2.90 28.59
CA GLN A 235 7.27 -4.02 29.38
C GLN A 235 6.15 -4.75 30.14
N PHE A 236 5.06 -4.06 30.49
CA PHE A 236 3.84 -4.72 30.96
C PHE A 236 3.28 -5.66 29.89
N HIS A 237 2.95 -5.13 28.70
CA HIS A 237 2.33 -5.92 27.63
C HIS A 237 3.20 -7.14 27.27
N MET A 238 4.50 -6.93 27.09
CA MET A 238 5.46 -7.99 26.74
C MET A 238 5.82 -8.94 27.89
N GLY A 239 5.43 -8.62 29.13
CA GLY A 239 5.87 -9.33 30.33
C GLY A 239 4.84 -10.26 30.96
N LEU A 240 3.54 -9.95 30.84
CA LEU A 240 2.49 -10.63 31.62
C LEU A 240 1.44 -11.39 30.79
N ASP A 241 1.23 -11.03 29.52
CA ASP A 241 0.47 -11.87 28.58
C ASP A 241 1.41 -12.37 27.47
N PRO A 242 1.73 -13.68 27.39
CA PRO A 242 2.65 -14.23 26.39
C PRO A 242 2.12 -14.15 24.95
N THR A 243 0.90 -13.66 24.71
CA THR A 243 0.37 -13.38 23.38
C THR A 243 0.71 -11.97 22.85
N TRP A 244 1.20 -11.06 23.70
CA TRP A 244 1.51 -9.67 23.33
C TRP A 244 3.00 -9.46 23.05
N CYS A 245 3.38 -9.59 21.78
CA CYS A 245 4.78 -9.46 21.39
C CYS A 245 5.40 -8.04 21.50
N ASP A 246 4.59 -7.02 21.81
CA ASP A 246 4.90 -5.59 21.84
C ASP A 246 3.67 -4.80 22.35
N ILE A 247 3.75 -3.47 22.48
CA ILE A 247 2.58 -2.60 22.74
C ILE A 247 1.41 -2.93 21.79
N GLY A 248 0.19 -3.05 22.33
CA GLY A 248 -0.99 -3.46 21.56
C GLY A 248 -1.54 -2.42 20.57
N TYR A 249 -1.24 -1.14 20.76
CA TYR A 249 -1.68 -0.03 19.93
C TYR A 249 -0.66 0.31 18.84
N HIS A 250 -1.11 0.67 17.63
CA HIS A 250 -0.19 1.04 16.54
C HIS A 250 0.50 2.38 16.84
N MET A 251 -0.27 3.31 17.41
CA MET A 251 0.16 4.66 17.83
C MET A 251 -0.39 4.96 19.22
N LEU A 252 0.35 5.76 19.98
CA LEU A 252 -0.18 6.44 21.16
C LEU A 252 -0.13 7.94 20.95
N VAL A 253 -1.08 8.64 21.57
CA VAL A 253 -1.15 10.09 21.62
C VAL A 253 -1.17 10.47 23.10
N ASP A 254 -0.39 11.47 23.50
CA ASP A 254 -0.43 11.98 24.87
C ASP A 254 -1.48 13.09 25.05
N ARG A 255 -1.72 13.53 26.29
CA ARG A 255 -2.67 14.60 26.57
C ARG A 255 -2.29 15.95 25.95
N PHE A 256 -1.03 16.15 25.55
CA PHE A 256 -0.50 17.38 24.95
C PHE A 256 -0.61 17.38 23.42
N GLY A 257 -0.89 16.23 22.81
CA GLY A 257 -1.03 16.04 21.37
C GLY A 257 0.19 15.43 20.69
N ASN A 258 1.26 15.10 21.42
CA ASN A 258 2.42 14.41 20.84
C ASN A 258 2.01 13.01 20.39
N ILE A 259 2.50 12.57 19.24
CA ILE A 259 2.24 11.24 18.68
C ILE A 259 3.50 10.38 18.86
N TYR A 260 3.33 9.16 19.32
CA TYR A 260 4.40 8.18 19.49
C TYR A 260 4.11 6.92 18.66
N GLU A 261 5.12 6.40 17.96
CA GLU A 261 5.02 5.08 17.36
C GLU A 261 4.91 4.03 18.48
N GLY A 262 3.74 3.41 18.59
CA GLY A 262 3.40 2.49 19.67
C GLY A 262 4.00 1.12 19.47
N ARG A 263 3.62 0.45 18.37
CA ARG A 263 4.05 -0.91 18.00
C ARG A 263 5.12 -0.88 16.91
N GLY A 264 5.99 -1.88 16.82
CA GLY A 264 7.09 -1.97 15.87
C GLY A 264 6.66 -1.91 14.40
N GLY A 265 7.00 -0.82 13.72
CA GLY A 265 6.49 -0.55 12.37
C GLY A 265 5.01 -0.17 12.37
N GLY A 266 4.51 0.47 13.43
CA GLY A 266 3.17 1.04 13.55
C GLY A 266 2.95 2.19 12.56
N VAL A 267 4.03 2.86 12.14
CA VAL A 267 4.03 3.79 10.99
C VAL A 267 3.72 3.09 9.64
N ALA A 268 3.85 1.77 9.54
CA ALA A 268 3.45 1.04 8.34
C ALA A 268 1.92 0.78 8.37
N PRO A 269 1.13 1.32 7.41
CA PRO A 269 -0.34 1.29 7.49
C PRO A 269 -1.00 -0.08 7.55
N ALA A 270 -0.25 -1.15 7.23
CA ALA A 270 -0.69 -2.53 7.17
C ALA A 270 -0.31 -3.38 8.39
N ARG A 271 0.49 -2.87 9.34
CA ARG A 271 0.94 -3.62 10.52
C ARG A 271 -0.24 -4.22 11.29
N ILE A 272 -0.09 -5.42 11.85
CA ILE A 272 -1.07 -6.00 12.80
C ILE A 272 -0.62 -5.69 14.24
N ALA A 273 -1.60 -5.43 15.10
CA ALA A 273 -1.41 -5.10 16.51
C ALA A 273 -2.36 -5.92 17.40
N THR A 274 -2.37 -5.72 18.73
CA THR A 274 -3.13 -6.57 19.67
C THR A 274 -4.26 -5.87 20.44
N HIS A 275 -4.52 -4.58 20.18
CA HIS A 275 -5.48 -3.73 20.91
C HIS A 275 -6.96 -4.14 20.92
N ALA A 276 -7.45 -5.03 20.06
CA ALA A 276 -8.87 -5.42 20.02
C ALA A 276 -9.03 -6.86 19.52
N ALA A 277 -9.24 -7.79 20.45
CA ALA A 277 -9.47 -9.21 20.17
C ALA A 277 -10.61 -9.40 19.16
N GLY A 278 -10.34 -10.17 18.10
CA GLY A 278 -11.27 -10.37 16.97
C GLY A 278 -11.29 -9.29 15.89
N TRP A 279 -10.59 -8.15 16.05
CA TRP A 279 -10.64 -7.00 15.11
C TRP A 279 -9.27 -6.51 14.64
N ASN A 280 -8.20 -6.93 15.31
CA ASN A 280 -6.78 -6.57 15.05
C ASN A 280 -6.33 -6.66 13.57
N GLY A 281 -6.85 -7.63 12.81
CA GLY A 281 -6.53 -7.79 11.39
C GLY A 281 -7.08 -6.67 10.52
N ASP A 282 -8.34 -6.27 10.76
CA ASP A 282 -9.08 -5.31 9.94
C ASP A 282 -9.01 -3.86 10.44
N THR A 283 -8.45 -3.61 11.64
CA THR A 283 -8.53 -2.28 12.28
C THR A 283 -7.18 -1.70 12.72
N PHE A 284 -7.09 -0.37 12.76
CA PHE A 284 -5.92 0.38 13.23
C PHE A 284 -6.23 1.04 14.58
N GLY A 285 -5.71 0.50 15.68
CA GLY A 285 -5.90 1.03 17.03
C GLY A 285 -4.92 2.16 17.38
N ILE A 286 -5.47 3.26 17.90
CA ILE A 286 -4.75 4.41 18.48
C ILE A 286 -5.22 4.57 19.93
N SER A 287 -4.32 4.76 20.89
CA SER A 287 -4.68 5.03 22.28
C SER A 287 -4.32 6.46 22.72
N LEU A 288 -5.22 7.14 23.43
CA LEU A 288 -4.95 8.42 24.08
C LEU A 288 -4.59 8.19 25.55
N MET A 289 -3.40 8.62 25.99
CA MET A 289 -2.89 8.28 27.32
C MET A 289 -3.62 9.04 28.46
N GLY A 290 -4.04 8.30 29.49
CA GLY A 290 -4.72 8.76 30.70
C GLY A 290 -6.25 8.53 30.70
N ASN A 291 -6.87 8.56 31.89
CA ASN A 291 -8.26 8.15 32.11
C ASN A 291 -9.32 9.16 31.61
N TYR A 292 -9.85 8.95 30.40
CA TYR A 292 -10.98 9.72 29.85
C TYR A 292 -12.38 9.20 30.23
N SER A 293 -12.48 8.34 31.24
CA SER A 293 -13.70 8.18 32.05
C SER A 293 -13.78 9.17 33.20
N GLN A 294 -12.71 9.93 33.48
CA GLN A 294 -12.72 11.06 34.41
C GLN A 294 -12.38 12.39 33.72
N ALA A 295 -11.25 12.46 33.01
CA ALA A 295 -10.78 13.68 32.37
C ALA A 295 -11.48 13.95 31.03
N ALA A 296 -11.51 15.22 30.62
CA ALA A 296 -11.90 15.62 29.26
C ALA A 296 -10.67 15.67 28.33
N PRO A 297 -10.74 15.14 27.09
CA PRO A 297 -9.63 15.18 26.15
C PRO A 297 -9.35 16.60 25.64
N GLN A 298 -8.07 16.97 25.58
CA GLN A 298 -7.61 18.29 25.12
C GLN A 298 -7.75 18.46 23.60
N ALA A 299 -7.74 19.70 23.11
CA ALA A 299 -7.94 20.00 21.69
C ALA A 299 -6.83 19.41 20.79
N ASP A 300 -5.58 19.51 21.22
CA ASP A 300 -4.41 19.07 20.45
C ASP A 300 -4.33 17.54 20.38
N ALA A 301 -4.61 16.86 21.50
CA ALA A 301 -4.86 15.41 21.55
C ALA A 301 -5.93 14.95 20.53
N LEU A 302 -7.09 15.62 20.48
CA LEU A 302 -8.15 15.32 19.52
C LEU A 302 -7.75 15.63 18.07
N SER A 303 -6.91 16.66 17.85
CA SER A 303 -6.31 16.95 16.55
C SER A 303 -5.43 15.79 16.09
N SER A 304 -4.49 15.33 16.92
CA SER A 304 -3.58 14.23 16.59
C SER A 304 -4.30 12.89 16.36
N LEU A 305 -5.33 12.56 17.15
CA LEU A 305 -6.22 11.42 16.86
C LEU A 305 -6.91 11.56 15.49
N SER A 306 -7.35 12.77 15.15
CA SER A 306 -7.99 13.08 13.85
C SER A 306 -7.01 12.97 12.68
N LYS A 307 -5.78 13.48 12.83
CA LYS A 307 -4.71 13.38 11.81
C LYS A 307 -4.40 11.91 11.49
N LEU A 308 -4.15 11.09 12.51
CA LEU A 308 -3.82 9.67 12.37
C LEU A 308 -4.96 8.86 11.73
N ALA A 309 -6.21 9.08 12.16
CA ALA A 309 -7.37 8.45 11.54
C ALA A 309 -7.57 8.92 10.08
N GLY A 310 -7.31 10.21 9.80
CA GLY A 310 -7.36 10.79 8.46
C GLY A 310 -6.29 10.26 7.51
N TRP A 311 -5.09 10.00 8.00
CA TRP A 311 -3.99 9.36 7.28
C TRP A 311 -4.29 7.90 6.94
N GLN A 312 -4.78 7.11 7.91
CA GLN A 312 -5.27 5.75 7.66
C GLN A 312 -6.40 5.73 6.62
N ALA A 313 -7.36 6.64 6.74
CA ALA A 313 -8.41 6.84 5.75
C ALA A 313 -7.85 7.22 4.36
N ALA A 314 -6.86 8.10 4.27
CA ALA A 314 -6.27 8.57 3.02
C ALA A 314 -5.42 7.51 2.29
N TYR A 315 -4.81 6.58 3.05
CA TYR A 315 -4.05 5.45 2.54
C TYR A 315 -4.94 4.28 2.09
N TRP A 316 -5.90 3.87 2.94
CA TRP A 316 -6.81 2.76 2.65
C TRP A 316 -8.06 3.15 1.86
N GLY A 317 -8.31 4.45 1.73
CA GLY A 317 -9.25 5.07 0.79
C GLY A 317 -10.72 5.06 1.21
N TYR A 318 -11.04 5.01 2.49
CA TYR A 318 -12.43 5.10 2.99
C TYR A 318 -12.71 6.49 3.54
N ASP A 319 -13.96 6.98 3.47
CA ASP A 319 -14.34 8.19 4.22
C ASP A 319 -14.45 7.80 5.72
N PRO A 320 -13.78 8.51 6.65
CA PRO A 320 -13.83 8.17 8.07
C PRO A 320 -15.16 8.54 8.76
N THR A 321 -16.06 9.27 8.10
CA THR A 321 -17.44 9.53 8.57
C THR A 321 -18.45 8.44 8.16
N ASP A 322 -18.07 7.52 7.28
CA ASP A 322 -18.91 6.41 6.82
C ASP A 322 -18.97 5.23 7.81
N PHE A 323 -19.69 4.17 7.42
CA PHE A 323 -19.77 2.88 8.10
C PHE A 323 -19.04 1.76 7.31
N VAL A 324 -18.88 0.61 7.96
CA VAL A 324 -18.35 -0.62 7.38
C VAL A 324 -19.01 -1.85 8.00
N THR A 325 -19.38 -2.83 7.18
CA THR A 325 -19.69 -4.18 7.68
C THR A 325 -18.41 -4.99 7.74
N LEU A 326 -18.07 -5.49 8.93
CA LEU A 326 -16.91 -6.33 9.23
C LEU A 326 -17.37 -7.70 9.73
N THR A 327 -16.47 -8.67 9.73
CA THR A 327 -16.72 -10.01 10.30
C THR A 327 -15.96 -10.13 11.60
N ALA A 328 -16.64 -10.39 12.71
CA ALA A 328 -16.00 -10.54 14.02
C ALA A 328 -15.15 -11.82 14.08
N GLY A 329 -13.94 -11.74 14.64
CA GLY A 329 -13.11 -12.91 14.94
C GLY A 329 -13.49 -13.67 16.22
N GLY A 330 -14.48 -13.18 16.98
CA GLY A 330 -14.76 -13.61 18.35
C GLY A 330 -13.87 -12.92 19.39
N GLY A 331 -14.08 -13.20 20.68
CA GLY A 331 -13.30 -12.62 21.79
C GLY A 331 -13.75 -11.22 22.22
N GLY A 332 -15.06 -10.94 22.18
CA GLY A 332 -15.61 -9.63 22.55
C GLY A 332 -17.14 -9.67 22.62
N ARG A 333 -17.80 -8.59 22.18
CA ARG A 333 -19.28 -8.47 22.22
C ARG A 333 -20.03 -9.33 21.20
N PHE A 334 -19.32 -10.02 20.30
CA PHE A 334 -19.86 -10.62 19.08
C PHE A 334 -19.25 -12.00 18.81
N ASP A 335 -20.05 -12.90 18.22
CA ASP A 335 -19.63 -14.28 17.92
C ASP A 335 -18.68 -14.35 16.72
N ALA A 336 -17.80 -15.36 16.71
CA ALA A 336 -16.88 -15.58 15.60
C ALA A 336 -17.64 -15.88 14.29
N GLY A 337 -17.45 -15.02 13.28
CA GLY A 337 -18.18 -15.07 12.00
C GLY A 337 -19.40 -14.14 11.90
N GLU A 338 -19.78 -13.45 12.98
CA GLU A 338 -20.87 -12.47 12.97
C GLU A 338 -20.53 -11.25 12.09
N LYS A 339 -21.54 -10.71 11.38
CA LYS A 339 -21.38 -9.54 10.50
C LYS A 339 -21.92 -8.26 11.12
N VAL A 340 -21.04 -7.52 11.78
CA VAL A 340 -21.37 -6.28 12.49
C VAL A 340 -21.15 -5.07 11.59
N THR A 341 -22.06 -4.09 11.62
CA THR A 341 -21.89 -2.82 10.88
C THR A 341 -21.52 -1.71 11.86
N LEU A 342 -20.32 -1.17 11.70
CA LEU A 342 -19.64 -0.26 12.63
C LEU A 342 -19.24 1.05 11.92
N PRO A 343 -19.09 2.17 12.64
CA PRO A 343 -18.48 3.38 12.08
C PRO A 343 -17.03 3.15 11.64
N ARG A 344 -16.53 3.93 10.67
CA ARG A 344 -15.13 3.84 10.19
C ARG A 344 -14.09 4.33 11.20
N VAL A 345 -14.48 5.17 12.15
CA VAL A 345 -13.70 5.44 13.37
C VAL A 345 -14.60 5.17 14.57
N LEU A 346 -14.20 4.28 15.47
CA LEU A 346 -15.04 3.71 16.53
C LEU A 346 -14.30 3.66 17.88
N GLY A 347 -14.99 3.49 18.99
CA GLY A 347 -14.38 3.27 20.31
C GLY A 347 -14.20 1.78 20.60
N HIS A 348 -13.28 1.41 21.50
CA HIS A 348 -13.08 -0.01 21.85
C HIS A 348 -14.37 -0.67 22.37
N ARG A 349 -15.13 0.02 23.22
CA ARG A 349 -16.45 -0.41 23.74
C ARG A 349 -17.51 -0.73 22.69
N ASP A 350 -17.33 -0.30 21.43
CA ASP A 350 -18.21 -0.67 20.31
C ASP A 350 -18.02 -2.14 19.88
N VAL A 351 -16.92 -2.78 20.29
CA VAL A 351 -16.56 -4.17 19.91
C VAL A 351 -16.12 -5.07 21.08
N GLY A 352 -15.55 -4.50 22.15
CA GLY A 352 -15.17 -5.20 23.38
C GLY A 352 -16.08 -4.89 24.57
N TYR A 353 -16.03 -5.72 25.61
CA TYR A 353 -16.57 -5.38 26.93
C TYR A 353 -15.48 -4.60 27.68
N THR A 354 -15.57 -3.27 27.66
CA THR A 354 -14.50 -2.38 28.14
C THR A 354 -15.00 -0.97 28.44
N GLU A 355 -14.34 -0.31 29.39
CA GLU A 355 -14.42 1.14 29.62
C GLU A 355 -13.87 1.94 28.41
N CYS A 356 -12.85 1.45 27.70
CA CYS A 356 -12.17 2.19 26.64
C CYS A 356 -13.12 2.69 25.53
N PRO A 357 -12.99 3.94 25.03
CA PRO A 357 -11.97 4.95 25.34
C PRO A 357 -12.39 5.90 26.50
N GLY A 358 -13.28 5.47 27.38
CA GLY A 358 -13.85 6.28 28.45
C GLY A 358 -14.93 7.26 27.96
N HIS A 359 -15.85 7.64 28.85
CA HIS A 359 -17.09 8.31 28.42
C HIS A 359 -16.86 9.71 27.79
N ASN A 360 -15.87 10.47 28.27
CA ASN A 360 -15.59 11.80 27.75
C ASN A 360 -14.99 11.74 26.34
N LEU A 361 -14.01 10.87 26.08
CA LEU A 361 -13.41 10.72 24.76
C LEU A 361 -14.36 9.99 23.78
N TYR A 362 -15.14 9.02 24.26
CA TYR A 362 -16.18 8.38 23.46
C TYR A 362 -17.21 9.39 22.91
N SER A 363 -17.58 10.40 23.70
CA SER A 363 -18.46 11.50 23.23
C SER A 363 -17.89 12.29 22.04
N ARG A 364 -16.55 12.33 21.89
CA ARG A 364 -15.84 13.09 20.85
C ARG A 364 -15.56 12.29 19.57
N LEU A 365 -15.96 11.00 19.49
CA LEU A 365 -15.80 10.21 18.27
C LEU A 365 -16.49 10.84 17.04
N GLY A 366 -17.59 11.58 17.25
CA GLY A 366 -18.23 12.36 16.20
C GLY A 366 -17.31 13.43 15.60
N ASP A 367 -16.58 14.16 16.45
CA ASP A 367 -15.63 15.19 16.04
C ASP A 367 -14.40 14.57 15.36
N ILE A 368 -13.85 13.50 15.93
CA ILE A 368 -12.68 12.79 15.38
C ILE A 368 -12.97 12.28 13.97
N ARG A 369 -14.16 11.74 13.68
CA ARG A 369 -14.58 11.35 12.32
C ARG A 369 -14.57 12.54 11.34
N HIS A 370 -15.06 13.70 11.77
CA HIS A 370 -15.10 14.90 10.94
C HIS A 370 -13.70 15.48 10.71
N GLY A 371 -12.90 15.63 11.77
CA GLY A 371 -11.50 16.05 11.67
C GLY A 371 -10.69 15.12 10.76
N ALA A 372 -10.84 13.80 10.94
CA ALA A 372 -10.22 12.79 10.09
C ALA A 372 -10.59 12.94 8.63
N ARG A 373 -11.84 13.32 8.29
CA ARG A 373 -12.23 13.53 6.89
C ARG A 373 -11.58 14.77 6.27
N GLU A 374 -11.41 15.84 7.04
CA GLU A 374 -10.73 17.05 6.55
C GLU A 374 -9.20 16.85 6.48
N HIS A 375 -8.59 16.13 7.43
CA HIS A 375 -7.18 15.70 7.33
C HIS A 375 -6.95 14.70 6.19
N MET A 376 -7.87 13.77 5.95
CA MET A 376 -7.85 12.89 4.78
C MET A 376 -7.85 13.70 3.49
N ARG A 377 -8.66 14.76 3.39
CA ARG A 377 -8.67 15.68 2.23
C ARG A 377 -7.35 16.46 2.10
N TYR A 378 -6.72 16.84 3.20
CA TYR A 378 -5.41 17.50 3.20
C TYR A 378 -4.30 16.55 2.70
N GLU A 379 -4.18 15.35 3.28
CA GLU A 379 -3.27 14.29 2.85
C GLU A 379 -3.51 13.87 1.37
N VAL A 380 -4.77 13.93 0.90
CA VAL A 380 -5.13 13.77 -0.52
C VAL A 380 -4.63 14.94 -1.38
N ALA A 381 -4.73 16.18 -0.92
CA ALA A 381 -4.41 17.37 -1.70
C ALA A 381 -2.91 17.71 -1.73
N GLY A 382 -2.20 17.51 -0.62
CA GLY A 382 -0.75 17.75 -0.52
C GLY A 382 0.06 16.88 -1.49
N HIS A 383 -0.42 15.67 -1.77
CA HIS A 383 0.11 14.76 -2.79
C HIS A 383 -0.21 15.18 -4.24
N THR A 384 -0.09 16.48 -4.56
CA THR A 384 -0.21 16.99 -5.93
C THR A 384 1.07 16.72 -6.72
N ILE A 385 1.11 15.59 -7.43
CA ILE A 385 2.19 15.26 -8.36
C ILE A 385 2.13 16.15 -9.62
N GLY A 386 3.30 16.48 -10.17
CA GLY A 386 3.46 17.43 -11.27
C GLY A 386 2.66 17.05 -12.51
N ALA A 387 1.57 17.77 -12.78
CA ALA A 387 0.57 17.40 -13.77
C ALA A 387 0.83 18.02 -15.15
N SER A 388 0.86 17.20 -16.19
CA SER A 388 0.80 17.64 -17.59
C SER A 388 -0.33 16.92 -18.36
N ARG A 389 -0.67 17.40 -19.55
CA ARG A 389 -1.73 16.81 -20.39
C ARG A 389 -1.25 16.58 -21.82
N VAL A 390 -1.79 15.55 -22.47
CA VAL A 390 -1.67 15.28 -23.90
C VAL A 390 -3.07 15.04 -24.45
N ALA A 391 -3.58 15.98 -25.24
CA ALA A 391 -4.97 16.00 -25.68
C ALA A 391 -5.14 16.90 -26.91
N GLY A 392 -6.24 16.69 -27.63
CA GLY A 392 -6.86 17.71 -28.47
C GLY A 392 -8.38 17.50 -28.52
N ASP A 393 -9.08 18.29 -29.32
CA ASP A 393 -10.56 18.25 -29.42
C ASP A 393 -11.12 16.92 -29.97
N THR A 394 -10.26 16.05 -30.49
CA THR A 394 -10.61 14.75 -31.06
C THR A 394 -9.50 13.73 -30.80
N ARG A 395 -9.84 12.44 -30.82
CA ARG A 395 -8.87 11.32 -30.82
C ARG A 395 -7.73 11.47 -31.85
N TYR A 396 -8.00 12.14 -32.98
CA TYR A 396 -7.00 12.41 -34.01
C TYR A 396 -6.01 13.49 -33.58
N THR A 397 -6.48 14.57 -32.93
CA THR A 397 -5.62 15.62 -32.38
C THR A 397 -4.90 15.19 -31.10
N THR A 398 -5.50 14.31 -30.27
CA THR A 398 -4.78 13.64 -29.18
C THR A 398 -3.62 12.78 -29.70
N ALA A 399 -3.84 11.99 -30.76
CA ALA A 399 -2.77 11.19 -31.37
C ALA A 399 -1.65 12.06 -31.99
N ILE A 400 -2.00 13.20 -32.60
CA ILE A 400 -1.02 14.20 -33.07
C ILE A 400 -0.22 14.78 -31.89
N ALA A 401 -0.87 15.18 -30.80
CA ALA A 401 -0.20 15.70 -29.60
C ALA A 401 0.71 14.65 -28.93
N ALA A 402 0.32 13.37 -28.97
CA ALA A 402 1.15 12.27 -28.49
C ALA A 402 2.38 12.08 -29.38
N SER A 403 2.19 12.02 -30.71
CA SER A 403 3.25 11.95 -31.72
C SER A 403 4.27 13.09 -31.60
N GLN A 404 3.82 14.33 -31.37
CA GLN A 404 4.70 15.49 -31.16
C GLN A 404 5.53 15.42 -29.87
N ARG A 405 5.09 14.64 -28.87
CA ARG A 405 5.75 14.51 -27.56
C ARG A 405 6.63 13.26 -27.43
N SER A 406 6.38 12.22 -28.22
CA SER A 406 7.33 11.11 -28.43
C SER A 406 8.38 11.47 -29.47
N HIS A 407 7.98 12.00 -30.63
CA HIS A 407 8.80 12.21 -31.83
C HIS A 407 8.85 13.69 -32.27
N PRO A 408 9.41 14.62 -31.47
CA PRO A 408 9.44 16.05 -31.79
C PRO A 408 10.25 16.40 -33.04
N TYR A 409 11.26 15.58 -33.40
CA TYR A 409 12.20 15.86 -34.50
C TYR A 409 11.95 15.06 -35.79
N GLY A 410 10.98 14.16 -35.79
CA GLY A 410 10.70 13.23 -36.90
C GLY A 410 10.60 11.78 -36.42
N ALA A 411 10.20 10.87 -37.31
CA ALA A 411 10.23 9.42 -37.07
C ALA A 411 10.45 8.69 -38.40
N ASP A 412 11.34 7.69 -38.43
CA ASP A 412 11.70 6.99 -39.67
C ASP A 412 10.54 6.12 -40.21
N THR A 413 9.71 5.61 -39.30
CA THR A 413 8.45 4.92 -39.59
C THR A 413 7.28 5.61 -38.87
N VAL A 414 6.09 5.56 -39.46
CA VAL A 414 4.82 5.93 -38.80
C VAL A 414 3.83 4.76 -38.88
N TYR A 415 3.20 4.41 -37.77
CA TYR A 415 2.09 3.47 -37.72
C TYR A 415 0.77 4.22 -37.81
N ILE A 416 -0.14 3.76 -38.67
CA ILE A 416 -1.43 4.41 -38.93
C ILE A 416 -2.54 3.39 -38.77
N ALA A 417 -3.27 3.49 -37.66
CA ALA A 417 -4.41 2.62 -37.35
C ALA A 417 -5.74 3.37 -37.54
N THR A 418 -6.85 2.64 -37.59
CA THR A 418 -8.17 3.27 -37.57
C THR A 418 -8.46 3.87 -36.20
N GLY A 419 -9.02 5.07 -36.18
CA GLY A 419 -9.60 5.69 -34.97
C GLY A 419 -11.07 5.35 -34.76
N GLY A 420 -11.68 4.52 -35.63
CA GLY A 420 -13.10 4.14 -35.55
C GLY A 420 -13.39 2.97 -34.61
N ASP A 421 -12.41 2.09 -34.38
CA ASP A 421 -12.46 0.88 -33.57
C ASP A 421 -11.14 0.76 -32.77
N PHE A 422 -11.10 -0.05 -31.72
CA PHE A 422 -9.95 -0.14 -30.83
C PHE A 422 -8.89 -1.14 -31.30
N ALA A 423 -9.32 -2.30 -31.82
CA ALA A 423 -8.50 -3.50 -31.80
C ALA A 423 -7.21 -3.41 -32.65
N ASP A 424 -7.29 -2.77 -33.82
CA ASP A 424 -6.13 -2.57 -34.71
C ASP A 424 -5.09 -1.62 -34.09
N ALA A 425 -5.51 -0.60 -33.32
CA ALA A 425 -4.59 0.35 -32.68
C ALA A 425 -3.92 -0.23 -31.42
N LEU A 426 -4.62 -1.09 -30.66
CA LEU A 426 -4.06 -1.74 -29.47
C LEU A 426 -2.86 -2.64 -29.78
N VAL A 427 -2.89 -3.32 -30.92
CA VAL A 427 -1.76 -4.13 -31.40
C VAL A 427 -0.72 -3.31 -32.15
N ALA A 428 -1.09 -2.14 -32.68
CA ALA A 428 -0.16 -1.22 -33.33
C ALA A 428 0.79 -0.52 -32.35
N ALA A 429 0.33 -0.16 -31.14
CA ALA A 429 1.14 0.56 -30.15
C ALA A 429 2.46 -0.15 -29.75
N PRO A 430 2.50 -1.46 -29.39
CA PRO A 430 3.77 -2.15 -29.13
C PRO A 430 4.65 -2.28 -30.37
N ALA A 431 4.06 -2.53 -31.55
CA ALA A 431 4.80 -2.60 -32.81
C ALA A 431 5.38 -1.23 -33.25
N ALA A 432 4.75 -0.13 -32.82
CA ALA A 432 5.23 1.22 -33.02
C ALA A 432 6.37 1.57 -32.03
N ALA A 433 6.26 1.15 -30.76
CA ALA A 433 7.32 1.31 -29.77
C ALA A 433 8.60 0.53 -30.16
N HIS A 434 8.46 -0.75 -30.55
CA HIS A 434 9.56 -1.59 -31.06
C HIS A 434 10.31 -0.95 -32.25
N ALA A 435 9.62 -0.16 -33.06
CA ALA A 435 10.13 0.43 -34.29
C ALA A 435 10.57 1.90 -34.16
N ASP A 436 10.63 2.45 -32.93
CA ASP A 436 10.80 3.89 -32.62
C ASP A 436 9.96 4.79 -33.55
N ALA A 437 8.66 4.51 -33.54
CA ALA A 437 7.70 5.03 -34.52
C ALA A 437 6.48 5.68 -33.85
N ALA A 438 6.01 6.79 -34.45
CA ALA A 438 4.78 7.44 -34.01
C ALA A 438 3.54 6.61 -34.39
N LEU A 439 2.58 6.49 -33.47
CA LEU A 439 1.25 5.93 -33.74
C LEU A 439 0.24 7.05 -33.97
N LEU A 440 -0.31 7.12 -35.19
CA LEU A 440 -1.37 8.04 -35.58
C LEU A 440 -2.68 7.30 -35.88
N LEU A 441 -3.80 8.02 -35.75
CA LEU A 441 -5.14 7.52 -36.03
C LEU A 441 -5.71 8.17 -37.29
N THR A 442 -6.45 7.42 -38.09
CA THR A 442 -7.19 7.92 -39.27
C THR A 442 -8.69 7.59 -39.20
N LYS A 443 -9.54 8.29 -39.95
CA LYS A 443 -10.91 7.81 -40.20
C LYS A 443 -10.86 6.65 -41.22
N PRO A 444 -11.84 5.72 -41.22
CA PRO A 444 -11.80 4.57 -42.13
C PRO A 444 -11.81 4.96 -43.61
N GLY A 445 -12.62 5.93 -43.99
CA GLY A 445 -12.77 6.35 -45.39
C GLY A 445 -11.61 7.19 -45.92
N TYR A 446 -11.03 8.07 -45.09
CA TYR A 446 -10.07 9.11 -45.49
C TYR A 446 -9.18 9.55 -44.32
N VAL A 447 -8.02 10.13 -44.62
CA VAL A 447 -7.10 10.71 -43.63
C VAL A 447 -7.47 12.18 -43.34
N PRO A 448 -7.70 12.58 -42.08
CA PRO A 448 -7.91 13.97 -41.71
C PRO A 448 -6.72 14.87 -42.12
N GLY A 449 -6.99 16.11 -42.55
CA GLY A 449 -5.95 17.00 -43.08
C GLY A 449 -4.84 17.35 -42.08
N ASN A 450 -5.17 17.45 -40.79
CA ASN A 450 -4.21 17.62 -39.70
C ASN A 450 -3.35 16.37 -39.45
N VAL A 451 -3.90 15.16 -39.65
CA VAL A 451 -3.12 13.91 -39.60
C VAL A 451 -2.15 13.83 -40.79
N LEU A 452 -2.57 14.27 -41.99
CA LEU A 452 -1.65 14.41 -43.14
C LEU A 452 -0.57 15.47 -42.91
N GLN A 453 -0.86 16.55 -42.17
CA GLN A 453 0.15 17.54 -41.77
C GLN A 453 1.15 16.96 -40.76
N GLU A 454 0.68 16.18 -39.78
CA GLU A 454 1.56 15.52 -38.80
C GLU A 454 2.43 14.43 -39.46
N ILE A 455 1.90 13.65 -40.40
CA ILE A 455 2.70 12.70 -41.21
C ILE A 455 3.81 13.45 -41.98
N LYS A 456 3.51 14.63 -42.54
CA LYS A 456 4.54 15.48 -43.17
C LYS A 456 5.55 16.03 -42.16
N ARG A 457 5.13 16.43 -40.96
CA ARG A 457 6.04 16.88 -39.88
C ARG A 457 7.00 15.77 -39.48
N LEU A 458 6.51 14.53 -39.37
CA LEU A 458 7.33 13.35 -39.05
C LEU A 458 8.35 13.00 -40.15
N SER A 459 8.06 13.36 -41.40
CA SER A 459 8.86 13.03 -42.60
C SER A 459 9.32 11.56 -42.72
N PRO A 460 8.44 10.57 -42.49
CA PRO A 460 8.83 9.17 -42.42
C PRO A 460 9.24 8.62 -43.80
N ARG A 461 10.19 7.67 -43.79
CA ARG A 461 10.53 6.88 -44.98
C ARG A 461 9.48 5.81 -45.27
N ARG A 462 8.78 5.33 -44.23
CA ARG A 462 7.82 4.22 -44.28
C ARG A 462 6.55 4.48 -43.45
N ALA A 463 5.39 4.18 -44.00
CA ALA A 463 4.13 4.11 -43.27
C ALA A 463 3.65 2.66 -43.16
N VAL A 464 3.27 2.24 -41.95
CA VAL A 464 2.65 0.95 -41.67
C VAL A 464 1.17 1.16 -41.38
N ILE A 465 0.32 0.86 -42.37
CA ILE A 465 -1.14 0.90 -42.20
C ILE A 465 -1.58 -0.36 -41.48
N VAL A 466 -2.13 -0.19 -40.27
CA VAL A 466 -2.64 -1.30 -39.47
C VAL A 466 -4.13 -1.47 -39.70
N GLY A 467 -4.53 -2.72 -39.98
CA GLY A 467 -5.91 -3.09 -40.27
C GLY A 467 -6.22 -3.35 -41.75
N GLY A 468 -7.33 -4.05 -41.99
CA GLY A 468 -7.84 -4.34 -43.34
C GLY A 468 -8.39 -3.10 -44.05
N THR A 469 -8.81 -3.26 -45.31
CA THR A 469 -9.39 -2.17 -46.12
C THR A 469 -10.71 -1.63 -45.55
N ALA A 470 -11.42 -2.40 -44.72
CA ALA A 470 -12.58 -1.93 -43.97
C ALA A 470 -12.21 -0.99 -42.80
N ALA A 471 -11.02 -1.18 -42.19
CA ALA A 471 -10.54 -0.36 -41.08
C ALA A 471 -9.87 0.94 -41.57
N VAL A 472 -9.06 0.84 -42.64
CA VAL A 472 -8.44 1.97 -43.34
C VAL A 472 -8.52 1.71 -44.85
N SER A 473 -9.29 2.51 -45.58
CA SER A 473 -9.63 2.28 -46.99
C SER A 473 -8.42 2.30 -47.94
N ALA A 474 -8.63 1.87 -49.18
CA ALA A 474 -7.67 2.10 -50.26
C ALA A 474 -7.43 3.61 -50.47
N SER A 475 -8.49 4.42 -50.54
CA SER A 475 -8.38 5.87 -50.72
C SER A 475 -7.62 6.58 -49.59
N ALA A 476 -7.77 6.10 -48.34
CA ALA A 476 -6.97 6.58 -47.22
C ALA A 476 -5.49 6.17 -47.35
N ALA A 477 -5.20 4.96 -47.84
CA ALA A 477 -3.84 4.54 -48.16
C ALA A 477 -3.21 5.36 -49.30
N ASP A 478 -3.99 5.69 -50.34
CA ASP A 478 -3.56 6.54 -51.46
C ASP A 478 -3.27 7.98 -51.02
N GLN A 479 -3.96 8.47 -49.98
CA GLN A 479 -3.67 9.76 -49.35
C GLN A 479 -2.35 9.75 -48.57
N ILE A 480 -1.99 8.62 -47.95
CA ILE A 480 -0.71 8.43 -47.25
C ILE A 480 0.44 8.26 -48.27
N GLY A 481 0.25 7.49 -49.33
CA GLY A 481 1.24 7.27 -50.39
C GLY A 481 1.61 8.52 -51.19
N LYS A 482 0.80 9.58 -51.12
CA LYS A 482 1.12 10.91 -51.67
C LYS A 482 2.07 11.74 -50.80
N VAL A 483 2.37 11.28 -49.58
CA VAL A 483 3.20 12.01 -48.59
C VAL A 483 4.25 11.13 -47.89
N VAL A 484 4.26 9.82 -48.14
CA VAL A 484 5.26 8.87 -47.60
C VAL A 484 5.79 7.97 -48.73
N PRO A 485 7.12 7.81 -48.92
CA PRO A 485 7.68 7.06 -50.07
C PRO A 485 7.34 5.57 -50.11
N SER A 486 7.13 4.93 -48.96
CA SER A 486 6.79 3.52 -48.85
C SER A 486 5.59 3.32 -47.93
N VAL A 487 4.57 2.61 -48.40
CA VAL A 487 3.35 2.29 -47.63
C VAL A 487 3.16 0.79 -47.60
N VAL A 488 3.15 0.22 -46.39
CA VAL A 488 3.03 -1.22 -46.14
C VAL A 488 1.77 -1.45 -45.31
N ARG A 489 0.92 -2.41 -45.69
CA ARG A 489 -0.24 -2.81 -44.88
C ARG A 489 0.07 -4.02 -44.00
N ARG A 490 -0.34 -3.96 -42.75
CA ARG A 490 -0.34 -5.06 -41.76
C ARG A 490 -1.75 -5.21 -41.20
N GLY A 491 -2.55 -6.05 -41.84
CA GLY A 491 -3.97 -6.23 -41.50
C GLY A 491 -4.50 -7.54 -42.04
N GLY A 492 -5.74 -7.88 -41.69
CA GLY A 492 -6.45 -9.03 -42.24
C GLY A 492 -7.96 -8.89 -42.11
N GLU A 493 -8.69 -9.97 -42.39
CA GLU A 493 -10.16 -10.02 -42.39
C GLU A 493 -10.78 -9.79 -41.01
N THR A 494 -10.04 -10.10 -39.94
CA THR A 494 -10.48 -9.90 -38.55
C THR A 494 -9.35 -9.31 -37.72
N ARG A 495 -9.70 -8.66 -36.60
CA ARG A 495 -8.74 -8.17 -35.59
C ARG A 495 -7.72 -9.23 -35.13
N TYR A 496 -8.10 -10.51 -35.12
CA TYR A 496 -7.21 -11.64 -34.80
C TYR A 496 -6.17 -11.89 -35.91
N ASN A 497 -6.54 -11.66 -37.18
CA ASN A 497 -5.62 -11.69 -38.30
C ASN A 497 -4.73 -10.44 -38.32
N THR A 498 -5.27 -9.25 -38.04
CA THR A 498 -4.45 -8.03 -37.90
C THR A 498 -3.38 -8.21 -36.82
N ALA A 499 -3.75 -8.64 -35.61
CA ALA A 499 -2.83 -8.84 -34.50
C ALA A 499 -1.61 -9.68 -34.89
N ARG A 500 -1.82 -10.85 -35.51
CA ARG A 500 -0.76 -11.74 -35.97
C ARG A 500 0.09 -11.13 -37.09
N ASN A 501 -0.56 -10.44 -38.03
CA ASN A 501 0.12 -9.82 -39.17
C ASN A 501 0.92 -8.57 -38.75
N VAL A 502 0.54 -7.91 -37.65
CA VAL A 502 1.32 -6.84 -37.02
C VAL A 502 2.49 -7.45 -36.25
N ALA A 503 2.26 -8.46 -35.41
CA ALA A 503 3.30 -9.10 -34.60
C ALA A 503 4.44 -9.67 -35.47
N ARG A 504 4.14 -10.62 -36.38
CA ARG A 504 5.09 -11.15 -37.39
C ARG A 504 5.61 -10.07 -38.36
N GLY A 505 4.96 -8.92 -38.41
CA GLY A 505 5.27 -7.83 -39.32
C GLY A 505 6.19 -6.76 -38.75
N ALA A 506 6.48 -6.82 -37.45
CA ALA A 506 7.31 -5.89 -36.68
C ALA A 506 8.42 -6.63 -35.92
N PHE A 507 8.06 -7.63 -35.10
CA PHE A 507 8.99 -8.43 -34.30
C PHE A 507 9.54 -9.60 -35.12
N SER A 508 10.86 -9.82 -35.08
CA SER A 508 11.54 -10.93 -35.76
C SER A 508 11.61 -12.20 -34.90
N SER A 509 11.77 -12.03 -33.59
CA SER A 509 11.66 -13.05 -32.54
C SER A 509 11.50 -12.34 -31.20
N THR A 510 10.82 -12.95 -30.24
CA THR A 510 10.65 -12.43 -28.88
C THR A 510 10.24 -13.53 -27.92
N ALA A 511 10.89 -13.61 -26.76
CA ALA A 511 10.61 -14.64 -25.76
C ALA A 511 9.23 -14.46 -25.08
N ARG A 512 8.58 -13.29 -25.21
CA ARG A 512 7.34 -12.97 -24.50
C ARG A 512 6.25 -12.45 -25.43
N ALA A 513 5.01 -12.88 -25.20
CA ALA A 513 3.82 -12.28 -25.82
C ALA A 513 2.71 -12.00 -24.80
N TYR A 514 1.87 -11.02 -25.12
CA TYR A 514 0.72 -10.62 -24.30
C TYR A 514 -0.57 -11.04 -25.00
N ILE A 515 -1.38 -11.87 -24.34
CA ILE A 515 -2.70 -12.29 -24.84
C ILE A 515 -3.78 -11.52 -24.10
N ALA A 516 -4.62 -10.84 -24.86
CA ALA A 516 -5.82 -10.18 -24.35
C ALA A 516 -7.06 -10.63 -25.15
N THR A 517 -8.26 -10.44 -24.60
CA THR A 517 -9.47 -10.64 -25.42
C THR A 517 -9.54 -9.62 -26.55
N GLY A 518 -9.92 -10.06 -27.75
CA GLY A 518 -10.30 -9.18 -28.86
C GLY A 518 -11.78 -8.78 -28.81
N GLU A 519 -12.56 -9.26 -27.84
CA GLU A 519 -14.01 -9.02 -27.73
C GLU A 519 -14.32 -7.72 -26.97
N ASN A 520 -13.34 -7.15 -26.24
CA ASN A 520 -13.42 -5.88 -25.52
C ASN A 520 -12.03 -5.19 -25.48
N TYR A 521 -11.93 -3.94 -25.02
CA TYR A 521 -10.69 -3.13 -25.06
C TYR A 521 -9.86 -2.99 -23.77
N PRO A 522 -10.40 -2.92 -22.53
CA PRO A 522 -9.64 -2.35 -21.40
C PRO A 522 -8.42 -3.16 -20.95
N ASP A 523 -8.51 -4.48 -20.91
CA ASP A 523 -7.39 -5.35 -20.53
C ASP A 523 -6.33 -5.35 -21.65
N ALA A 524 -6.75 -5.37 -22.92
CA ALA A 524 -5.87 -5.25 -24.09
C ALA A 524 -5.16 -3.88 -24.17
N LEU A 525 -5.82 -2.80 -23.72
CA LEU A 525 -5.26 -1.45 -23.62
C LEU A 525 -4.20 -1.34 -22.52
N SER A 526 -4.44 -1.96 -21.37
CA SER A 526 -3.46 -2.03 -20.28
C SER A 526 -2.27 -2.91 -20.68
N ALA A 527 -2.54 -4.06 -21.31
CA ALA A 527 -1.52 -4.96 -21.84
C ALA A 527 -0.68 -4.28 -22.93
N SER A 528 -1.28 -3.45 -23.79
CA SER A 528 -0.60 -2.74 -24.88
C SER A 528 0.53 -1.85 -24.40
N ALA A 529 0.31 -1.05 -23.35
CA ALA A 529 1.36 -0.21 -22.76
C ALA A 529 2.49 -1.03 -22.10
N VAL A 530 2.15 -2.12 -21.41
CA VAL A 530 3.13 -3.00 -20.75
C VAL A 530 3.93 -3.82 -21.76
N ALA A 531 3.27 -4.37 -22.77
CA ALA A 531 3.90 -5.14 -23.85
C ALA A 531 4.89 -4.27 -24.64
N ALA A 532 4.51 -3.01 -24.91
CA ALA A 532 5.37 -2.01 -25.54
C ALA A 532 6.62 -1.65 -24.72
N TYR A 533 6.57 -1.75 -23.38
CA TYR A 533 7.74 -1.59 -22.52
C TYR A 533 8.67 -2.82 -22.57
N HIS A 534 8.10 -4.04 -22.64
CA HIS A 534 8.86 -5.31 -22.68
C HIS A 534 9.29 -5.77 -24.08
N ASP A 535 9.26 -4.85 -25.05
CA ASP A 535 9.50 -5.11 -26.48
C ASP A 535 8.76 -6.36 -27.01
N ALA A 536 7.48 -6.46 -26.67
CA ALA A 536 6.65 -7.64 -26.88
C ALA A 536 5.34 -7.32 -27.62
N PRO A 537 4.85 -8.23 -28.48
CA PRO A 537 3.57 -8.07 -29.17
C PRO A 537 2.38 -8.33 -28.25
N VAL A 538 1.28 -7.61 -28.52
CA VAL A 538 -0.07 -8.04 -28.10
C VAL A 538 -0.69 -8.87 -29.22
N LEU A 539 -1.11 -10.09 -28.90
CA LEU A 539 -1.98 -10.90 -29.73
C LEU A 539 -3.39 -10.96 -29.11
N LEU A 540 -4.42 -10.97 -29.97
CA LEU A 540 -5.81 -11.01 -29.54
C LEU A 540 -6.34 -12.46 -29.59
N ALA A 541 -7.15 -12.82 -28.61
CA ALA A 541 -7.86 -14.09 -28.53
C ALA A 541 -9.39 -13.88 -28.55
N ARG A 542 -10.14 -14.85 -29.10
CA ARG A 542 -11.56 -15.01 -28.77
C ARG A 542 -11.60 -15.73 -27.43
N GLY A 543 -11.55 -14.97 -26.34
CA GLY A 543 -11.32 -15.51 -25.00
C GLY A 543 -12.49 -16.34 -24.46
N SER A 544 -13.69 -16.14 -25.03
CA SER A 544 -14.88 -16.97 -24.82
C SER A 544 -14.77 -18.44 -25.30
N ARG A 545 -13.70 -18.82 -26.02
CA ARG A 545 -13.52 -20.16 -26.61
C ARG A 545 -12.92 -21.16 -25.61
N SER A 546 -12.93 -22.44 -25.96
CA SER A 546 -12.33 -23.53 -25.19
C SER A 546 -10.82 -23.71 -25.40
N ALA A 547 -10.22 -23.00 -26.36
CA ALA A 547 -8.79 -23.02 -26.68
C ALA A 547 -8.41 -21.77 -27.50
N ILE A 548 -7.13 -21.43 -27.53
CA ILE A 548 -6.56 -20.48 -28.50
C ILE A 548 -6.77 -21.00 -29.93
N SER A 549 -6.85 -20.10 -30.93
CA SER A 549 -6.96 -20.56 -32.33
C SER A 549 -5.59 -21.04 -32.84
N PRO A 550 -5.48 -22.18 -33.55
CA PRO A 550 -4.20 -22.71 -34.05
C PRO A 550 -3.37 -21.72 -34.87
N ALA A 551 -4.01 -20.81 -35.62
CA ALA A 551 -3.30 -19.78 -36.37
C ALA A 551 -2.66 -18.69 -35.49
N THR A 552 -3.09 -18.53 -34.23
CA THR A 552 -2.44 -17.68 -33.20
C THR A 552 -1.39 -18.45 -32.42
N ASP A 553 -1.62 -19.75 -32.18
CA ASP A 553 -0.63 -20.67 -31.61
C ASP A 553 0.64 -20.70 -32.49
N ALA A 554 0.48 -20.99 -33.78
CA ALA A 554 1.54 -20.90 -34.77
C ALA A 554 2.13 -19.49 -34.97
N ALA A 555 1.51 -18.43 -34.42
CA ALA A 555 2.10 -17.09 -34.40
C ALA A 555 2.94 -16.81 -33.15
N LEU A 556 2.77 -17.60 -32.08
CA LEU A 556 3.67 -17.67 -30.93
C LEU A 556 4.90 -18.52 -31.28
N GLU A 557 4.69 -19.67 -31.94
CA GLU A 557 5.75 -20.54 -32.46
C GLU A 557 6.69 -19.79 -33.42
N ASP A 558 6.15 -19.16 -34.47
CA ASP A 558 6.93 -18.37 -35.45
C ASP A 558 7.77 -17.24 -34.82
N LEU A 559 7.34 -16.73 -33.67
CA LEU A 559 8.00 -15.64 -32.94
C LEU A 559 8.97 -16.14 -31.86
N GLY A 560 9.10 -17.45 -31.64
CA GLY A 560 9.97 -18.00 -30.60
C GLY A 560 9.51 -17.72 -29.17
N VAL A 561 8.21 -17.47 -28.97
CA VAL A 561 7.66 -17.13 -27.65
C VAL A 561 7.77 -18.34 -26.71
N SER A 562 8.22 -18.10 -25.48
CA SER A 562 8.28 -19.10 -24.39
C SER A 562 7.52 -18.69 -23.14
N LYS A 563 7.13 -17.41 -23.00
CA LYS A 563 6.37 -16.88 -21.87
C LYS A 563 5.16 -16.05 -22.35
N VAL A 564 3.95 -16.43 -21.94
CA VAL A 564 2.71 -15.71 -22.25
C VAL A 564 2.15 -15.03 -21.01
N VAL A 565 1.79 -13.74 -21.13
CA VAL A 565 1.01 -13.02 -20.11
C VAL A 565 -0.44 -12.94 -20.57
N LEU A 566 -1.38 -13.47 -19.78
CA LEU A 566 -2.82 -13.35 -20.03
C LEU A 566 -3.36 -12.11 -19.31
N ALA A 567 -3.75 -11.08 -20.06
CA ALA A 567 -4.36 -9.88 -19.54
C ALA A 567 -5.89 -10.03 -19.48
N GLY A 568 -6.43 -10.15 -18.25
CA GLY A 568 -7.86 -10.25 -17.99
C GLY A 568 -8.29 -11.56 -17.33
N GLY A 569 -9.43 -11.50 -16.62
CA GLY A 569 -9.95 -12.60 -15.82
C GLY A 569 -10.53 -13.78 -16.63
N THR A 570 -10.89 -14.85 -15.94
CA THR A 570 -11.48 -16.07 -16.53
C THR A 570 -12.78 -15.83 -17.29
N ALA A 571 -13.50 -14.75 -16.95
CA ALA A 571 -14.72 -14.31 -17.66
C ALA A 571 -14.45 -13.69 -19.05
N VAL A 572 -13.22 -13.25 -19.34
CA VAL A 572 -12.84 -12.64 -20.64
C VAL A 572 -11.80 -13.44 -21.40
N ILE A 573 -11.01 -14.29 -20.74
CA ILE A 573 -10.13 -15.31 -21.33
C ILE A 573 -10.36 -16.60 -20.54
N SER A 574 -11.04 -17.59 -21.12
CA SER A 574 -11.45 -18.80 -20.40
C SER A 574 -10.27 -19.62 -19.85
N PRO A 575 -10.50 -20.49 -18.85
CA PRO A 575 -9.51 -21.47 -18.43
C PRO A 575 -9.06 -22.40 -19.57
N GLY A 576 -9.92 -22.68 -20.56
CA GLY A 576 -9.56 -23.51 -21.72
C GLY A 576 -8.54 -22.83 -22.65
N VAL A 577 -8.67 -21.51 -22.87
CA VAL A 577 -7.65 -20.75 -23.61
C VAL A 577 -6.32 -20.77 -22.87
N GLU A 578 -6.33 -20.60 -21.55
CA GLU A 578 -5.15 -20.68 -20.68
C GLU A 578 -4.49 -22.07 -20.70
N SER A 579 -5.26 -23.16 -20.52
CA SER A 579 -4.76 -24.53 -20.61
C SER A 579 -4.18 -24.85 -22.00
N SER A 580 -4.78 -24.32 -23.08
CA SER A 580 -4.24 -24.51 -24.43
C SER A 580 -2.92 -23.76 -24.70
N LEU A 581 -2.50 -22.88 -23.79
CA LEU A 581 -1.26 -22.11 -23.87
C LEU A 581 -0.17 -22.64 -22.91
N ALA A 582 -0.35 -23.83 -22.31
CA ALA A 582 0.54 -24.39 -21.30
C ALA A 582 2.02 -24.50 -21.74
N ALA A 583 2.29 -24.69 -23.03
CA ALA A 583 3.65 -24.71 -23.59
C ALA A 583 4.42 -23.39 -23.41
N TYR A 584 3.70 -22.27 -23.21
CA TYR A 584 4.24 -20.92 -23.10
C TYR A 584 4.21 -20.39 -21.65
N ALA A 585 4.22 -21.28 -20.64
CA ALA A 585 4.21 -20.94 -19.21
C ALA A 585 3.25 -19.77 -18.85
N PRO A 586 1.94 -19.92 -19.10
CA PRO A 586 1.02 -18.78 -19.13
C PRO A 586 0.77 -18.21 -17.73
N TRP A 587 1.06 -16.91 -17.56
CA TRP A 587 0.81 -16.17 -16.32
C TRP A 587 -0.36 -15.20 -16.51
N ARG A 588 -1.45 -15.42 -15.78
CA ARG A 588 -2.61 -14.53 -15.78
C ARG A 588 -2.46 -13.36 -14.79
N VAL A 589 -2.69 -12.16 -15.30
CA VAL A 589 -2.78 -10.93 -14.51
C VAL A 589 -4.16 -10.30 -14.74
N ALA A 590 -4.97 -10.26 -13.68
CA ALA A 590 -6.37 -9.87 -13.73
C ALA A 590 -6.84 -9.28 -12.41
N GLY A 591 -7.68 -8.25 -12.46
CA GLY A 591 -8.38 -7.69 -11.30
C GLY A 591 -9.89 -7.95 -11.34
N ALA A 592 -10.60 -7.48 -10.32
CA ALA A 592 -12.06 -7.56 -10.24
C ALA A 592 -12.77 -6.65 -11.28
N ASP A 593 -12.10 -5.60 -11.74
CA ASP A 593 -12.53 -4.76 -12.86
C ASP A 593 -11.34 -4.30 -13.72
N ARG A 594 -11.64 -3.56 -14.80
CA ARG A 594 -10.64 -3.02 -15.74
C ARG A 594 -9.56 -2.16 -15.11
N TYR A 595 -9.90 -1.41 -14.06
CA TYR A 595 -8.95 -0.52 -13.39
C TYR A 595 -8.04 -1.35 -12.46
N ALA A 596 -8.57 -2.40 -11.85
CA ALA A 596 -7.79 -3.38 -11.09
C ALA A 596 -6.89 -4.25 -12.00
N THR A 597 -7.33 -4.71 -13.17
CA THR A 597 -6.44 -5.38 -14.15
C THR A 597 -5.33 -4.43 -14.59
N SER A 598 -5.67 -3.18 -14.93
CA SER A 598 -4.68 -2.15 -15.28
C SER A 598 -3.67 -1.93 -14.16
N ARG A 599 -4.14 -1.81 -12.91
CA ARG A 599 -3.30 -1.67 -11.71
C ARG A 599 -2.28 -2.81 -11.59
N LEU A 600 -2.75 -4.06 -11.63
CA LEU A 600 -1.91 -5.24 -11.40
C LEU A 600 -0.95 -5.49 -12.56
N LEU A 601 -1.35 -5.19 -13.81
CA LEU A 601 -0.45 -5.22 -14.96
C LEU A 601 0.71 -4.22 -14.80
N ASN A 602 0.44 -3.00 -14.34
CA ASN A 602 1.51 -2.04 -14.06
C ASN A 602 2.35 -2.49 -12.83
N LYS A 603 1.73 -2.85 -11.69
CA LYS A 603 2.45 -3.20 -10.44
C LYS A 603 3.37 -4.42 -10.56
N TYR A 604 2.99 -5.45 -11.30
CA TYR A 604 3.75 -6.71 -11.37
C TYR A 604 4.70 -6.82 -12.57
N LEU A 605 4.61 -5.91 -13.55
CA LEU A 605 5.38 -6.03 -14.79
C LEU A 605 6.23 -4.80 -15.10
N LEU A 606 5.95 -3.63 -14.52
CA LEU A 606 6.77 -2.43 -14.76
C LEU A 606 7.57 -2.06 -13.49
N PRO A 607 8.79 -1.51 -13.65
CA PRO A 607 9.56 -1.01 -12.50
C PRO A 607 8.88 0.22 -11.87
N LYS A 608 9.30 0.57 -10.64
CA LYS A 608 8.93 1.86 -10.03
C LYS A 608 9.44 3.00 -10.94
N SER A 609 8.55 3.93 -11.29
CA SER A 609 8.84 5.09 -12.14
C SER A 609 8.60 6.39 -11.38
N THR A 610 9.28 7.48 -11.79
CA THR A 610 9.00 8.83 -11.30
C THR A 610 7.86 9.53 -12.06
N GLN A 611 7.32 8.89 -13.11
CA GLN A 611 6.23 9.39 -13.94
C GLN A 611 5.16 8.31 -14.17
N VAL A 612 3.89 8.70 -14.08
CA VAL A 612 2.75 7.89 -14.54
C VAL A 612 2.03 8.55 -15.70
N PHE A 613 1.43 7.74 -16.56
CA PHE A 613 0.40 8.15 -17.50
C PHE A 613 -0.96 7.68 -17.00
N PHE A 614 -1.97 8.54 -17.11
CA PHE A 614 -3.35 8.17 -16.87
C PHE A 614 -4.18 8.36 -18.12
N ALA A 615 -4.98 7.35 -18.45
CA ALA A 615 -6.06 7.46 -19.42
C ALA A 615 -7.38 7.06 -18.77
N THR A 616 -8.51 7.46 -19.36
CA THR A 616 -9.80 6.98 -18.86
C THR A 616 -9.95 5.48 -19.14
N GLY A 617 -10.48 4.73 -18.18
CA GLY A 617 -10.97 3.38 -18.43
C GLY A 617 -12.42 3.34 -18.92
N GLY A 618 -13.09 4.49 -19.07
CA GLY A 618 -14.49 4.57 -19.51
C GLY A 618 -14.68 4.51 -21.04
N ASP A 619 -13.70 5.02 -21.79
CA ASP A 619 -13.65 4.97 -23.26
C ASP A 619 -12.19 4.70 -23.72
N PHE A 620 -11.99 4.33 -24.97
CA PHE A 620 -10.68 3.93 -25.53
C PHE A 620 -9.86 4.98 -26.33
N PRO A 621 -10.45 5.96 -27.08
CA PRO A 621 -9.76 6.58 -28.22
C PRO A 621 -8.49 7.37 -27.90
N ASP A 622 -8.50 8.20 -26.86
CA ASP A 622 -7.33 8.98 -26.44
C ASP A 622 -6.23 8.07 -25.88
N ALA A 623 -6.64 6.99 -25.20
CA ALA A 623 -5.77 6.02 -24.55
C ALA A 623 -4.96 5.18 -25.57
N LEU A 624 -5.49 4.94 -26.78
CA LEU A 624 -4.79 4.23 -27.86
C LEU A 624 -3.42 4.86 -28.16
N SER A 625 -3.39 6.19 -28.36
CA SER A 625 -2.16 6.97 -28.54
C SER A 625 -1.39 7.16 -27.24
N GLY A 626 -2.07 7.11 -26.09
CA GLY A 626 -1.46 7.16 -24.76
C GLY A 626 -0.54 5.97 -24.48
N ALA A 627 -0.92 4.75 -24.87
CA ALA A 627 -0.13 3.54 -24.65
C ALA A 627 1.24 3.61 -25.35
N ALA A 628 1.26 3.99 -26.63
CA ALA A 628 2.50 4.19 -27.39
C ALA A 628 3.37 5.32 -26.81
N LEU A 629 2.76 6.42 -26.34
CA LEU A 629 3.51 7.52 -25.72
C LEU A 629 4.11 7.12 -24.35
N ALA A 630 3.36 6.40 -23.52
CA ALA A 630 3.82 5.97 -22.19
C ALA A 630 5.01 5.00 -22.31
N ALA A 631 4.94 4.05 -23.25
CA ALA A 631 6.04 3.15 -23.59
C ALA A 631 7.27 3.92 -24.13
N ALA A 632 7.08 4.87 -25.04
CA ALA A 632 8.13 5.77 -25.52
C ALA A 632 8.68 6.76 -24.47
N LYS A 633 8.23 6.67 -23.21
CA LYS A 633 8.76 7.34 -22.02
C LYS A 633 9.05 6.36 -20.87
N GLY A 634 9.14 5.05 -21.15
CA GLY A 634 9.46 4.01 -20.17
C GLY A 634 8.53 3.96 -18.95
N SER A 635 7.30 4.45 -19.08
CA SER A 635 6.44 4.80 -17.94
C SER A 635 5.13 4.00 -17.91
N PRO A 636 4.61 3.66 -16.72
CA PRO A 636 3.32 2.98 -16.57
C PRO A 636 2.15 3.81 -17.11
N LEU A 637 1.17 3.12 -17.70
CA LEU A 637 -0.13 3.69 -18.07
C LEU A 637 -1.25 3.02 -17.28
N TYR A 638 -1.83 3.78 -16.37
CA TYR A 638 -2.96 3.37 -15.55
C TYR A 638 -4.28 3.82 -16.17
N LEU A 639 -5.28 2.94 -16.16
CA LEU A 639 -6.67 3.30 -16.43
C LEU A 639 -7.30 3.84 -15.14
N ALA A 640 -7.75 5.09 -15.16
CA ALA A 640 -8.44 5.75 -14.06
C ALA A 640 -9.93 5.99 -14.39
N ARG A 641 -10.73 6.35 -13.38
CA ARG A 641 -12.10 6.88 -13.62
C ARG A 641 -11.98 8.37 -14.01
N PRO A 642 -12.94 8.95 -14.77
CA PRO A 642 -12.83 10.33 -15.28
C PRO A 642 -12.59 11.43 -14.23
N ARG A 643 -12.84 11.15 -12.94
CA ARG A 643 -12.66 12.10 -11.83
C ARG A 643 -11.92 11.53 -10.62
N CYS A 644 -11.43 10.29 -10.64
CA CYS A 644 -10.80 9.69 -9.47
C CYS A 644 -9.89 8.49 -9.79
N VAL A 645 -8.96 8.21 -8.88
CA VAL A 645 -8.07 7.05 -8.89
C VAL A 645 -8.62 5.97 -7.93
N PRO A 646 -8.76 4.70 -8.35
CA PRO A 646 -9.15 3.62 -7.46
C PRO A 646 -8.19 3.48 -6.27
N LEU A 647 -8.73 3.23 -5.09
CA LEU A 647 -8.01 3.31 -3.82
C LEU A 647 -6.67 2.55 -3.82
N GLN A 648 -6.69 1.28 -4.21
CA GLN A 648 -5.48 0.44 -4.29
C GLN A 648 -4.44 0.95 -5.29
N MET A 649 -4.87 1.65 -6.36
CA MET A 649 -3.97 2.26 -7.35
C MET A 649 -3.34 3.54 -6.81
N ARG A 650 -4.06 4.29 -5.97
CA ARG A 650 -3.50 5.42 -5.19
C ARG A 650 -2.46 4.91 -4.18
N SER A 651 -2.75 3.83 -3.43
CA SER A 651 -1.78 3.19 -2.53
C SER A 651 -0.52 2.72 -3.28
N ASP A 652 -0.66 2.00 -4.39
CA ASP A 652 0.49 1.56 -5.22
C ASP A 652 1.36 2.72 -5.72
N ILE A 653 0.75 3.88 -6.01
CA ILE A 653 1.46 5.09 -6.46
C ILE A 653 2.16 5.78 -5.29
N PHE A 654 1.62 5.74 -4.07
CA PHE A 654 2.29 6.22 -2.86
C PHE A 654 3.44 5.32 -2.39
N GLU A 655 3.34 4.00 -2.61
CA GLU A 655 4.44 3.05 -2.43
C GLU A 655 5.59 3.23 -3.46
N SER A 656 5.51 4.25 -4.33
CA SER A 656 6.40 4.46 -5.48
C SER A 656 7.00 5.87 -5.54
N SER A 657 8.07 6.03 -6.30
CA SER A 657 8.81 7.30 -6.45
C SER A 657 8.16 8.31 -7.41
N VAL A 658 6.85 8.18 -7.69
CA VAL A 658 6.11 9.01 -8.65
C VAL A 658 6.04 10.46 -8.20
N ARG A 659 6.54 11.36 -9.05
CA ARG A 659 6.52 12.82 -8.83
C ARG A 659 5.78 13.58 -9.94
N SER A 660 5.35 12.90 -11.01
CA SER A 660 4.64 13.52 -12.13
C SER A 660 3.58 12.62 -12.75
N ALA A 661 2.52 13.24 -13.29
CA ALA A 661 1.45 12.58 -14.03
C ALA A 661 1.25 13.23 -15.41
N THR A 662 1.05 12.40 -16.44
CA THR A 662 0.57 12.85 -17.74
C THR A 662 -0.84 12.33 -18.00
N LEU A 663 -1.82 13.23 -18.02
CA LEU A 663 -3.20 12.92 -18.36
C LEU A 663 -3.38 12.84 -19.87
N VAL A 664 -3.83 11.69 -20.39
CA VAL A 664 -4.08 11.48 -21.82
C VAL A 664 -5.58 11.63 -22.11
N GLY A 665 -5.90 12.58 -22.98
CA GLY A 665 -7.26 12.94 -23.38
C GLY A 665 -7.77 14.25 -22.76
N GLY A 666 -8.93 14.71 -23.22
CA GLY A 666 -9.52 16.00 -22.84
C GLY A 666 -9.91 16.09 -21.35
N SER A 667 -10.08 17.31 -20.82
CA SER A 667 -10.48 17.54 -19.42
C SER A 667 -11.86 16.97 -19.05
N ALA A 668 -12.76 16.86 -20.03
CA ALA A 668 -14.06 16.20 -19.90
C ALA A 668 -13.96 14.65 -19.91
N VAL A 669 -12.89 14.10 -20.47
CA VAL A 669 -12.61 12.65 -20.56
C VAL A 669 -11.86 12.16 -19.32
N ILE A 670 -10.90 12.97 -18.85
CA ILE A 670 -10.14 12.73 -17.62
C ILE A 670 -9.76 14.08 -16.97
N SER A 671 -10.32 14.36 -15.80
CA SER A 671 -10.18 15.65 -15.11
C SER A 671 -8.85 15.78 -14.35
N SER A 672 -8.53 16.98 -13.85
CA SER A 672 -7.33 17.21 -13.03
C SER A 672 -7.36 16.51 -11.66
N ALA A 673 -8.52 16.04 -11.20
CA ALA A 673 -8.66 15.24 -9.99
C ALA A 673 -7.79 13.96 -10.02
N VAL A 674 -7.70 13.31 -11.19
CA VAL A 674 -6.85 12.13 -11.35
C VAL A 674 -5.36 12.44 -11.13
N ALA A 675 -4.89 13.64 -11.51
CA ALA A 675 -3.52 14.06 -11.27
C ALA A 675 -3.25 14.52 -9.82
N ARG A 676 -4.30 14.84 -9.05
CA ARG A 676 -4.24 14.97 -7.58
C ARG A 676 -4.41 13.63 -6.85
N LEU A 677 -4.45 12.52 -7.59
CA LEU A 677 -4.71 11.17 -7.07
C LEU A 677 -6.00 11.10 -6.23
N GLU A 678 -7.01 11.90 -6.58
CA GLU A 678 -8.26 12.06 -5.84
C GLU A 678 -8.98 10.69 -5.75
N PRO A 679 -9.28 10.17 -4.54
CA PRO A 679 -9.70 8.79 -4.37
C PRO A 679 -11.10 8.53 -4.92
N CYS A 680 -11.30 7.34 -5.51
CA CYS A 680 -12.64 6.85 -5.82
C CYS A 680 -13.31 6.29 -4.56
N LEU A 681 -14.03 7.16 -3.86
CA LEU A 681 -15.04 6.80 -2.87
C LEU A 681 -16.24 6.13 -3.57
#